data_AF-A0A9R0X7W2-F1
#
_entry.id   AF-A0A9R0X7W2-F1
#
_cell.length_a   1.000
_cell.length_b   1.000
_cell.length_c   1.000
_cell.angle_alpha   90.00
_cell.angle_beta   90.00
_cell.angle_gamma   90.00
#
_symmetry.space_group_name_H-M   'P 1'
#
loop_
_entity.id
_entity.type
_entity.pdbx_description
1 polymer ?
#
loop_
_entity_poly.entity_id
_entity_poly.type
_entity_poly.pdbx_seq_one_letter_code
_entity_poly.pdbx_strand_id
1 'polypeptide(L)'
;MDLSFNELTGKVTDSFTNRGTVDYIYLTGNSLTGNIPDWLLRSNSIVDLSFNNFTIGSSGRPTQCQGSANLVESYSPEMNSLNNVQPCLKKNFPCASNGQYRSSLHINCGDKEAIVNGVKYEGDTTPKGASMLYVSPDNWAFSSTGNFMDDNINDDNYIVSSTSKLTMPNSKLYARARLSPLSLTYYGLCMHNGSYTVKLHFAEIIFTNDSTYYSLGKRKFNVFIQGRMVLEDFDIEKSAGGAGKLVIKTFITYVTNHTLEIQFYWAGRGTTGIPKRGFYGPLISAISVTPNFQIPLAVEPPRSGSGTNTSRTSKALLIGAPIIAIFTALVVGIYWIKRRRKNLVNQDLRALDLQIGSFTLRQIKAATRNFDPANKIGEGGFGSVYKGSLSDGTIIAVKQLSSKSKQGNREFVNEIGMISALQHPNLVRLYGCCTEGNQLLLVYEYMENNCLARALFVEEYRLALDWPTRRKICLGIARGLAYLHEESAIRIVHRDIKASNILLDKDLDAKISDFGLAKLNEDGHTHISTKVAGTIGYMAPEYAMRGYLTDKADVYSFGVVALEIVSGKSNTNYRPKEDFVYLLDWACVLHERGTLLELVDPDLGSNYSTEEALLMLNVALLCTNAAPTLRPKMSNAVSLLEGHTPLQPFLSELSLAANSLSSSGLRRNFWENPNESQSITAQASCNNTSDSSSLDVDGSLRHFAT
;
A
#
# COMPACT_ATOMS: atom_id res chain seq x y z
N MET A 1 -9.66 -14.23 -6.60
CA MET A 1 -10.35 -12.97 -6.96
C MET A 1 -10.97 -12.38 -5.70
N ASP A 2 -10.55 -11.18 -5.31
CA ASP A 2 -11.14 -10.47 -4.17
C ASP A 2 -11.60 -9.08 -4.62
N LEU A 3 -12.91 -8.86 -4.60
CA LEU A 3 -13.58 -7.59 -4.93
C LEU A 3 -14.45 -7.13 -3.75
N SER A 4 -14.04 -7.45 -2.52
CA SER A 4 -14.79 -7.17 -1.30
C SER A 4 -14.74 -5.69 -0.90
N PHE A 5 -15.74 -5.19 -0.18
CA PHE A 5 -15.76 -3.83 0.42
C PHE A 5 -15.48 -2.70 -0.57
N ASN A 6 -16.09 -2.80 -1.73
CA ASN A 6 -15.72 -2.04 -2.90
C ASN A 6 -16.90 -1.15 -3.37
N GLU A 7 -18.09 -1.31 -2.79
CA GLU A 7 -19.33 -0.61 -3.19
C GLU A 7 -19.82 -1.00 -4.60
N LEU A 8 -19.52 -2.23 -5.06
CA LEU A 8 -20.04 -2.72 -6.34
C LEU A 8 -21.57 -2.85 -6.30
N THR A 9 -22.24 -2.51 -7.40
CA THR A 9 -23.69 -2.60 -7.56
C THR A 9 -24.07 -3.42 -8.79
N GLY A 10 -25.30 -3.91 -8.85
CA GLY A 10 -25.85 -4.62 -10.01
C GLY A 10 -25.81 -6.14 -9.84
N LYS A 11 -26.16 -6.85 -10.91
CA LYS A 11 -26.29 -8.32 -10.89
C LYS A 11 -24.97 -9.01 -11.19
N VAL A 12 -24.74 -10.14 -10.54
CA VAL A 12 -23.65 -11.06 -10.94
C VAL A 12 -24.10 -11.80 -12.21
N THR A 13 -23.24 -11.88 -13.21
CA THR A 13 -23.55 -12.51 -14.50
C THR A 13 -23.76 -14.02 -14.38
N ASP A 14 -24.64 -14.57 -15.23
CA ASP A 14 -24.97 -16.00 -15.25
C ASP A 14 -23.82 -16.89 -15.75
N SER A 15 -22.79 -16.31 -16.35
CA SER A 15 -21.59 -17.01 -16.80
C SER A 15 -20.31 -16.21 -16.51
N PHE A 16 -19.22 -16.96 -16.30
CA PHE A 16 -17.84 -16.48 -16.20
C PHE A 16 -17.02 -17.37 -17.13
N THR A 17 -16.51 -16.83 -18.23
CA THR A 17 -16.01 -17.59 -19.40
C THR A 17 -14.62 -18.23 -19.20
N ASN A 18 -13.87 -17.87 -18.16
CA ASN A 18 -12.53 -18.40 -17.85
C ASN A 18 -12.48 -19.09 -16.46
N ARG A 19 -13.17 -20.22 -16.30
CA ARG A 19 -13.29 -20.92 -14.99
C ARG A 19 -12.06 -21.72 -14.54
N GLY A 20 -11.06 -21.90 -15.40
CA GLY A 20 -10.03 -22.93 -15.22
C GLY A 20 -9.08 -22.76 -14.03
N THR A 21 -9.08 -21.63 -13.31
CA THR A 21 -7.94 -21.28 -12.42
C THR A 21 -8.28 -20.44 -11.18
N VAL A 22 -9.55 -20.33 -10.74
CA VAL A 22 -9.91 -19.47 -9.58
C VAL A 22 -10.24 -20.28 -8.34
N ASP A 23 -9.37 -20.24 -7.33
CA ASP A 23 -9.58 -20.96 -6.06
C ASP A 23 -10.47 -20.21 -5.05
N TYR A 24 -10.41 -18.88 -5.06
CA TYR A 24 -11.14 -18.02 -4.11
C TYR A 24 -11.90 -16.90 -4.82
N ILE A 25 -13.16 -16.67 -4.44
CA ILE A 25 -14.03 -15.60 -4.93
C ILE A 25 -14.62 -14.85 -3.74
N TYR A 26 -14.11 -13.66 -3.45
CA TYR A 26 -14.63 -12.80 -2.39
C TYR A 26 -15.37 -11.60 -3.02
N LEU A 27 -16.68 -11.53 -2.80
CA LEU A 27 -17.56 -10.43 -3.21
C LEU A 27 -18.26 -9.81 -1.99
N THR A 28 -17.74 -10.03 -0.79
CA THR A 28 -18.37 -9.61 0.46
C THR A 28 -18.44 -8.07 0.60
N GLY A 29 -19.46 -7.56 1.29
CA GLY A 29 -19.51 -6.13 1.65
C GLY A 29 -19.68 -5.20 0.45
N ASN A 30 -20.47 -5.61 -0.54
CA ASN A 30 -20.86 -4.80 -1.70
C ASN A 30 -22.38 -4.51 -1.66
N SER A 31 -22.91 -4.01 -2.76
CA SER A 31 -24.34 -3.75 -2.97
C SER A 31 -24.86 -4.53 -4.19
N LEU A 32 -24.39 -5.77 -4.37
CA LEU A 32 -24.81 -6.64 -5.47
C LEU A 32 -26.27 -7.08 -5.29
N THR A 33 -27.00 -7.15 -6.40
CA THR A 33 -28.45 -7.42 -6.45
C THR A 33 -28.80 -8.56 -7.40
N GLY A 34 -30.08 -8.95 -7.44
CA GLY A 34 -30.56 -10.04 -8.29
C GLY A 34 -30.33 -11.42 -7.68
N ASN A 35 -30.44 -12.46 -8.50
CA ASN A 35 -30.31 -13.83 -8.03
C ASN A 35 -28.84 -14.23 -7.92
N ILE A 36 -28.51 -15.07 -6.94
CA ILE A 36 -27.18 -15.68 -6.85
C ILE A 36 -27.03 -16.69 -7.99
N PRO A 37 -26.07 -16.53 -8.91
CA PRO A 37 -25.86 -17.50 -9.98
C PRO A 37 -25.50 -18.89 -9.47
N ASP A 38 -26.13 -19.91 -10.05
CA ASP A 38 -25.94 -21.34 -9.69
C ASP A 38 -24.47 -21.77 -9.74
N TRP A 39 -23.68 -21.17 -10.62
CA TRP A 39 -22.29 -21.53 -10.81
C TRP A 39 -21.39 -21.15 -9.63
N LEU A 40 -21.72 -20.10 -8.88
CA LEU A 40 -20.97 -19.71 -7.68
C LEU A 40 -21.19 -20.75 -6.57
N LEU A 41 -22.42 -21.24 -6.42
CA LEU A 41 -22.80 -22.19 -5.38
C LEU A 41 -22.29 -23.62 -5.66
N ARG A 42 -22.09 -23.96 -6.94
CA ARG A 42 -21.61 -25.29 -7.39
C ARG A 42 -20.12 -25.32 -7.74
N SER A 43 -19.40 -24.21 -7.61
CA SER A 43 -17.97 -24.17 -7.90
C SER A 43 -17.18 -24.97 -6.85
N ASN A 44 -16.02 -25.50 -7.23
CA ASN A 44 -15.06 -26.06 -6.29
C ASN A 44 -14.26 -24.95 -5.56
N SER A 45 -14.51 -23.69 -5.90
CA SER A 45 -13.85 -22.51 -5.33
C SER A 45 -14.47 -22.14 -3.98
N ILE A 46 -13.68 -21.50 -3.12
CA ILE A 46 -14.15 -20.91 -1.87
C ILE A 46 -14.79 -19.55 -2.19
N VAL A 47 -16.10 -19.42 -1.94
CA VAL A 47 -16.88 -18.23 -2.32
C VAL A 47 -17.41 -17.50 -1.10
N ASP A 48 -17.28 -16.18 -1.03
CA ASP A 48 -17.93 -15.33 -0.03
C ASP A 48 -18.80 -14.27 -0.72
N LEU A 49 -20.10 -14.30 -0.45
CA LEU A 49 -21.08 -13.33 -0.97
C LEU A 49 -21.79 -12.57 0.18
N SER A 50 -21.26 -12.66 1.40
CA SER A 50 -21.85 -12.05 2.58
C SER A 50 -22.03 -10.53 2.43
N PHE A 51 -22.96 -9.95 3.19
CA PHE A 51 -23.20 -8.50 3.23
C PHE A 51 -23.48 -7.87 1.84
N ASN A 52 -24.42 -8.46 1.09
CA ASN A 52 -24.92 -8.00 -0.23
C ASN A 52 -26.46 -7.86 -0.22
N ASN A 53 -27.11 -7.66 -1.37
CA ASN A 53 -28.56 -7.42 -1.49
C ASN A 53 -29.23 -8.36 -2.53
N PHE A 54 -28.94 -9.66 -2.47
CA PHE A 54 -29.51 -10.66 -3.40
C PHE A 54 -30.99 -10.96 -3.14
N THR A 55 -31.65 -11.48 -4.17
CA THR A 55 -33.05 -11.93 -4.17
C THR A 55 -33.15 -13.43 -4.44
N ILE A 56 -34.26 -14.06 -4.03
CA ILE A 56 -34.53 -15.47 -4.37
C ILE A 56 -34.91 -15.56 -5.85
N GLY A 57 -34.20 -16.42 -6.60
CA GLY A 57 -34.55 -16.75 -7.98
C GLY A 57 -35.60 -17.85 -8.12
N SER A 58 -36.17 -17.96 -9.32
CA SER A 58 -37.24 -18.91 -9.69
C SER A 58 -36.89 -20.39 -9.46
N SER A 59 -35.61 -20.72 -9.26
CA SER A 59 -35.10 -22.08 -9.03
C SER A 59 -35.20 -22.57 -7.57
N GLY A 60 -35.62 -21.71 -6.62
CA GLY A 60 -36.20 -22.14 -5.33
C GLY A 60 -35.34 -23.02 -4.42
N ARG A 61 -34.00 -23.09 -4.59
CA ARG A 61 -33.17 -23.87 -3.67
C ARG A 61 -33.00 -23.10 -2.35
N PRO A 62 -33.38 -23.68 -1.20
CA PRO A 62 -33.09 -23.08 0.09
C PRO A 62 -31.58 -23.13 0.31
N THR A 63 -30.93 -21.97 0.23
CA THR A 63 -29.56 -21.77 0.69
C THR A 63 -29.54 -21.97 2.20
N GLN A 64 -28.66 -22.84 2.67
CA GLN A 64 -28.45 -23.08 4.10
C GLN A 64 -27.47 -22.03 4.63
N CYS A 65 -27.59 -21.67 5.91
CA CYS A 65 -26.65 -20.78 6.60
C CYS A 65 -25.20 -21.25 6.48
N GLN A 66 -25.02 -22.57 6.52
CA GLN A 66 -23.73 -23.22 6.40
C GLN A 66 -23.71 -24.00 5.10
N GLY A 67 -22.74 -23.71 4.24
CA GLY A 67 -22.66 -24.30 2.90
C GLY A 67 -21.30 -24.09 2.25
N SER A 68 -21.24 -24.31 0.94
CA SER A 68 -20.03 -24.11 0.11
C SER A 68 -19.63 -22.64 -0.04
N ALA A 69 -20.54 -21.71 0.27
CA ALA A 69 -20.30 -20.28 0.23
C ALA A 69 -20.77 -19.60 1.53
N ASN A 70 -20.08 -18.54 1.93
CA ASN A 70 -20.54 -17.66 3.00
C ASN A 70 -21.59 -16.68 2.46
N LEU A 71 -22.81 -16.77 3.00
CA LEU A 71 -23.97 -16.01 2.55
C LEU A 71 -24.60 -15.19 3.70
N VAL A 72 -23.86 -14.95 4.79
CA VAL A 72 -24.40 -14.21 5.92
C VAL A 72 -24.84 -12.81 5.48
N GLU A 73 -26.06 -12.42 5.84
CA GLU A 73 -26.65 -11.12 5.49
C GLU A 73 -26.55 -10.75 4.00
N SER A 74 -26.59 -11.76 3.11
CA SER A 74 -26.43 -11.56 1.67
C SER A 74 -27.73 -11.19 0.96
N TYR A 75 -28.89 -11.36 1.59
CA TYR A 75 -30.19 -11.08 0.97
C TYR A 75 -30.63 -9.65 1.21
N SER A 76 -31.48 -9.15 0.31
CA SER A 76 -32.04 -7.82 0.39
C SER A 76 -33.06 -7.69 1.55
N PRO A 77 -33.29 -6.48 2.10
CA PRO A 77 -34.25 -6.27 3.18
C PRO A 77 -35.68 -6.76 2.88
N GLU A 78 -36.11 -6.74 1.62
CA GLU A 78 -37.44 -7.22 1.20
C GLU A 78 -37.63 -8.71 1.52
N MET A 79 -36.55 -9.48 1.45
CA MET A 79 -36.53 -10.92 1.71
C MET A 79 -36.64 -11.25 3.21
N ASN A 80 -36.46 -10.26 4.10
CA ASN A 80 -36.59 -10.48 5.55
C ASN A 80 -38.00 -10.95 5.94
N SER A 81 -39.02 -10.54 5.17
CA SER A 81 -40.42 -10.89 5.36
C SER A 81 -40.76 -12.36 5.02
N LEU A 82 -39.89 -13.04 4.27
CA LEU A 82 -40.17 -14.37 3.78
C LEU A 82 -39.75 -15.45 4.79
N ASN A 83 -40.66 -16.36 5.11
CA ASN A 83 -40.42 -17.45 6.08
C ASN A 83 -39.54 -18.58 5.54
N ASN A 84 -39.42 -18.69 4.21
CA ASN A 84 -38.57 -19.70 3.56
C ASN A 84 -37.08 -19.32 3.53
N VAL A 85 -36.73 -18.09 3.91
CA VAL A 85 -35.34 -17.62 4.01
C VAL A 85 -34.84 -17.85 5.44
N GLN A 86 -33.70 -18.52 5.57
CA GLN A 86 -33.10 -18.75 6.89
C GLN A 86 -32.63 -17.44 7.54
N PRO A 87 -32.72 -17.30 8.88
CA PRO A 87 -32.43 -16.03 9.55
C PRO A 87 -31.02 -15.46 9.33
N CYS A 88 -30.00 -16.29 9.19
CA CYS A 88 -28.63 -15.87 8.89
C CYS A 88 -28.45 -15.16 7.53
N LEU A 89 -29.32 -15.44 6.56
CA LEU A 89 -29.24 -14.88 5.20
C LEU A 89 -29.88 -13.50 5.14
N LYS A 90 -30.81 -13.23 6.07
CA LYS A 90 -31.58 -11.99 6.20
C LYS A 90 -30.69 -10.88 6.75
N LYS A 91 -30.97 -9.63 6.36
CA LYS A 91 -30.28 -8.46 6.93
C LYS A 91 -30.47 -8.35 8.43
N ASN A 92 -29.40 -7.97 9.12
CA ASN A 92 -29.28 -7.84 10.58
C ASN A 92 -29.36 -9.17 11.35
N PHE A 93 -29.24 -10.31 10.64
CA PHE A 93 -29.26 -11.67 11.21
C PHE A 93 -30.30 -11.81 12.35
N PRO A 94 -31.59 -11.73 12.04
CA PRO A 94 -32.66 -11.79 13.04
C PRO A 94 -32.59 -13.05 13.89
N CYS A 95 -33.00 -12.92 15.15
CA CYS A 95 -33.12 -14.05 16.07
C CYS A 95 -34.11 -15.10 15.56
N ALA A 96 -33.68 -16.36 15.56
CA ALA A 96 -34.48 -17.52 15.15
C ALA A 96 -35.20 -18.23 16.31
N SER A 97 -34.88 -17.87 17.55
CA SER A 97 -35.32 -18.59 18.75
C SER A 97 -36.75 -18.24 19.15
N ASN A 98 -37.52 -19.26 19.55
CA ASN A 98 -38.88 -19.14 20.07
C ASN A 98 -38.90 -18.59 21.52
N GLY A 99 -38.39 -17.37 21.72
CA GLY A 99 -38.51 -16.63 22.99
C GLY A 99 -37.46 -16.92 24.06
N GLN A 100 -36.43 -17.73 23.77
CA GLN A 100 -35.27 -17.85 24.66
C GLN A 100 -34.27 -16.74 24.35
N TYR A 101 -34.31 -15.68 25.15
CA TYR A 101 -33.41 -14.55 25.02
C TYR A 101 -32.22 -14.65 25.98
N ARG A 102 -31.05 -14.25 25.49
CA ARG A 102 -29.81 -14.27 26.23
C ARG A 102 -29.53 -12.92 26.85
N SER A 103 -29.08 -12.96 28.10
CA SER A 103 -28.82 -11.76 28.89
C SER A 103 -27.37 -11.31 28.87
N SER A 104 -26.41 -12.22 28.71
CA SER A 104 -24.98 -11.91 28.65
C SER A 104 -24.30 -12.89 27.69
N LEU A 105 -23.21 -12.50 27.04
CA LEU A 105 -22.49 -13.32 26.07
C LEU A 105 -21.00 -13.26 26.35
N HIS A 106 -20.35 -14.43 26.43
CA HIS A 106 -18.92 -14.52 26.72
C HIS A 106 -18.30 -15.57 25.81
N ILE A 107 -17.38 -15.17 24.93
CA ILE A 107 -16.78 -16.03 23.90
C ILE A 107 -15.26 -16.04 24.09
N ASN A 108 -14.67 -17.23 24.12
CA ASN A 108 -13.24 -17.48 24.09
C ASN A 108 -12.81 -17.69 22.64
N CYS A 109 -12.35 -16.62 22.00
CA CYS A 109 -12.11 -16.57 20.56
C CYS A 109 -10.85 -17.35 20.18
N GLY A 110 -11.00 -18.48 19.48
CA GLY A 110 -9.86 -19.31 19.06
C GLY A 110 -9.42 -20.36 20.11
N ASP A 111 -10.17 -20.58 21.18
CA ASP A 111 -9.86 -21.62 22.15
C ASP A 111 -11.14 -22.31 22.67
N LYS A 112 -10.94 -23.40 23.41
CA LYS A 112 -12.03 -24.12 24.07
C LYS A 112 -12.65 -23.31 25.19
N GLU A 113 -13.79 -23.80 25.67
CA GLU A 113 -14.50 -23.24 26.81
C GLU A 113 -13.57 -23.02 28.03
N ALA A 114 -13.69 -21.86 28.67
CA ALA A 114 -12.88 -21.48 29.82
C ALA A 114 -13.71 -20.75 30.88
N ILE A 115 -13.47 -21.08 32.15
CA ILE A 115 -14.08 -20.37 33.29
C ILE A 115 -13.04 -19.41 33.86
N VAL A 116 -13.36 -18.12 33.85
CA VAL A 116 -12.50 -17.05 34.35
C VAL A 116 -13.29 -16.15 35.28
N ASN A 117 -12.80 -15.97 36.51
CA ASN A 117 -13.46 -15.16 37.54
C ASN A 117 -14.94 -15.52 37.76
N GLY A 118 -15.27 -16.81 37.69
CA GLY A 118 -16.65 -17.32 37.82
C GLY A 118 -17.53 -17.14 36.59
N VAL A 119 -17.03 -16.52 35.51
CA VAL A 119 -17.74 -16.35 34.24
C VAL A 119 -17.31 -17.44 33.26
N LYS A 120 -18.28 -18.13 32.67
CA LYS A 120 -18.09 -19.14 31.64
C LYS A 120 -17.96 -18.47 30.26
N TYR A 121 -16.82 -18.62 29.61
CA TYR A 121 -16.59 -18.23 28.21
C TYR A 121 -16.73 -19.44 27.30
N GLU A 122 -17.64 -19.36 26.34
CA GLU A 122 -17.91 -20.42 25.37
C GLU A 122 -16.79 -20.52 24.34
N GLY A 123 -16.48 -21.75 23.91
CA GLY A 123 -15.35 -21.99 23.03
C GLY A 123 -15.63 -21.70 21.57
N ASP A 124 -14.69 -21.03 20.91
CA ASP A 124 -14.66 -20.83 19.47
C ASP A 124 -13.46 -21.61 18.89
N THR A 125 -13.69 -22.87 18.51
CA THR A 125 -12.62 -23.82 18.14
C THR A 125 -12.58 -24.17 16.66
N THR A 126 -13.44 -23.57 15.83
CA THR A 126 -13.56 -23.92 14.41
C THR A 126 -12.28 -23.58 13.63
N PRO A 127 -11.63 -24.55 12.96
CA PRO A 127 -10.33 -24.32 12.31
C PRO A 127 -10.43 -23.59 10.96
N LYS A 128 -11.59 -23.63 10.29
CA LYS A 128 -11.83 -22.97 8.99
C LYS A 128 -12.07 -21.47 9.19
N GLY A 129 -11.72 -20.66 8.18
CA GLY A 129 -11.97 -19.21 8.24
C GLY A 129 -11.86 -18.41 6.94
N ALA A 130 -11.51 -19.04 5.81
CA ALA A 130 -11.35 -18.34 4.53
C ALA A 130 -12.65 -17.68 4.05
N SER A 131 -13.74 -18.44 4.03
CA SER A 131 -15.10 -17.97 3.79
C SER A 131 -16.02 -18.88 4.58
N MET A 132 -16.51 -18.41 5.73
CA MET A 132 -17.32 -19.25 6.60
C MET A 132 -18.26 -18.46 7.49
N LEU A 133 -19.47 -19.01 7.66
CA LEU A 133 -20.35 -18.70 8.79
C LEU A 133 -20.38 -19.89 9.76
N TYR A 134 -20.07 -19.66 11.02
CA TYR A 134 -20.31 -20.58 12.12
C TYR A 134 -21.49 -20.08 12.96
N VAL A 135 -22.44 -20.96 13.27
CA VAL A 135 -23.57 -20.66 14.16
C VAL A 135 -23.48 -21.63 15.33
N SER A 136 -23.27 -21.09 16.52
CA SER A 136 -23.18 -21.85 17.76
C SER A 136 -24.57 -22.29 18.23
N PRO A 137 -24.69 -23.49 18.84
CA PRO A 137 -25.89 -23.87 19.60
C PRO A 137 -26.24 -22.87 20.72
N ASP A 138 -25.25 -22.13 21.23
CA ASP A 138 -25.41 -21.23 22.39
C ASP A 138 -25.84 -19.79 22.01
N ASN A 139 -26.55 -19.64 20.89
CA ASN A 139 -27.09 -18.35 20.41
C ASN A 139 -26.02 -17.27 20.17
N TRP A 140 -24.90 -17.65 19.56
CA TRP A 140 -23.95 -16.71 18.97
C TRP A 140 -23.43 -17.26 17.65
N ALA A 141 -22.85 -16.41 16.82
CA ALA A 141 -22.29 -16.83 15.54
C ALA A 141 -21.05 -16.01 15.23
N PHE A 142 -20.24 -16.48 14.28
CA PHE A 142 -19.22 -15.64 13.67
C PHE A 142 -19.12 -15.89 12.17
N SER A 143 -18.84 -14.83 11.42
CA SER A 143 -18.52 -14.86 10.00
C SER A 143 -17.05 -14.47 9.83
N SER A 144 -16.29 -15.27 9.07
CA SER A 144 -14.88 -15.02 8.77
C SER A 144 -14.67 -14.98 7.27
N THR A 145 -13.91 -14.00 6.81
CA THR A 145 -13.65 -13.76 5.39
C THR A 145 -12.19 -13.44 5.12
N GLY A 146 -11.72 -13.94 3.98
CA GLY A 146 -10.44 -13.65 3.34
C GLY A 146 -9.46 -14.82 3.48
N ASN A 147 -8.50 -14.89 2.56
CA ASN A 147 -7.36 -15.81 2.63
C ASN A 147 -6.07 -15.03 2.94
N PHE A 148 -5.12 -15.66 3.63
CA PHE A 148 -3.82 -15.02 3.84
C PHE A 148 -3.03 -14.95 2.53
N MET A 149 -2.33 -13.83 2.32
CA MET A 149 -1.45 -13.64 1.19
C MET A 149 -0.14 -14.40 1.45
N ASP A 150 -0.12 -15.62 0.92
CA ASP A 150 0.96 -16.60 0.83
C ASP A 150 1.09 -17.62 1.98
N ASP A 151 1.40 -18.87 1.62
CA ASP A 151 2.77 -19.44 1.62
C ASP A 151 2.92 -20.71 0.73
N ASN A 152 2.06 -20.89 -0.29
CA ASN A 152 1.86 -22.14 -1.05
C ASN A 152 1.37 -23.34 -0.19
N ILE A 153 0.89 -23.11 1.04
CA ILE A 153 0.23 -24.12 1.86
C ILE A 153 -1.29 -23.94 1.73
N ASN A 154 -2.00 -25.05 1.46
CA ASN A 154 -3.46 -25.03 1.26
C ASN A 154 -4.28 -24.90 2.57
N ASP A 155 -3.62 -24.96 3.72
CA ASP A 155 -4.23 -25.00 5.06
C ASP A 155 -3.80 -23.79 5.90
N ASP A 156 -4.41 -22.63 5.63
CA ASP A 156 -4.26 -21.43 6.45
C ASP A 156 -4.82 -21.64 7.87
N ASN A 157 -4.08 -21.18 8.88
CA ASN A 157 -4.51 -21.25 10.28
C ASN A 157 -5.23 -19.95 10.70
N TYR A 158 -6.52 -20.05 10.97
CA TYR A 158 -7.36 -18.93 11.45
C TYR A 158 -7.40 -18.82 12.99
N ILE A 159 -6.64 -19.66 13.66
CA ILE A 159 -6.46 -19.65 15.11
C ILE A 159 -4.97 -19.74 15.40
N VAL A 160 -4.47 -18.81 16.21
CA VAL A 160 -3.07 -18.76 16.59
C VAL A 160 -2.88 -19.04 18.06
N SER A 161 -1.71 -19.59 18.41
CA SER A 161 -1.31 -19.83 19.80
C SER A 161 -0.15 -18.93 20.18
N SER A 162 -0.09 -18.54 21.44
CA SER A 162 1.00 -17.73 21.98
C SER A 162 2.34 -18.45 21.84
N THR A 163 3.32 -17.74 21.29
CA THR A 163 4.70 -18.21 21.14
C THR A 163 5.47 -18.22 22.46
N SER A 164 4.98 -17.50 23.47
CA SER A 164 5.62 -17.34 24.79
C SER A 164 4.69 -17.68 25.94
N LYS A 165 5.26 -18.03 27.11
CA LYS A 165 4.51 -18.27 28.34
C LYS A 165 3.97 -16.94 28.88
N LEU A 166 2.65 -16.73 28.78
CA LEU A 166 1.99 -15.51 29.26
C LEU A 166 1.96 -15.49 30.79
N THR A 167 2.57 -14.46 31.40
CA THR A 167 2.65 -14.27 32.85
C THR A 167 1.50 -13.45 33.44
N MET A 168 0.42 -13.24 32.67
CA MET A 168 -0.67 -12.35 33.02
C MET A 168 -1.81 -13.03 33.78
N PRO A 169 -2.63 -12.26 34.54
CA PRO A 169 -3.87 -12.77 35.12
C PRO A 169 -4.79 -13.34 34.04
N ASN A 170 -5.42 -14.48 34.31
CA ASN A 170 -6.36 -15.14 33.39
C ASN A 170 -5.74 -15.49 32.02
N SER A 171 -4.46 -15.85 32.01
CA SER A 171 -3.70 -16.23 30.80
C SER A 171 -4.38 -17.27 29.91
N LYS A 172 -5.29 -18.09 30.46
CA LYS A 172 -6.13 -19.05 29.72
C LYS A 172 -6.96 -18.40 28.59
N LEU A 173 -7.42 -17.15 28.75
CA LEU A 173 -8.19 -16.45 27.70
C LEU A 173 -7.33 -15.82 26.62
N TYR A 174 -6.01 -15.74 26.82
CA TYR A 174 -5.09 -15.05 25.91
C TYR A 174 -4.07 -16.01 25.30
N ALA A 175 -4.11 -17.31 25.67
CA ALA A 175 -3.19 -18.32 25.17
C ALA A 175 -3.37 -18.59 23.68
N ARG A 176 -4.60 -18.44 23.17
CA ARG A 176 -4.95 -18.53 21.77
C ARG A 176 -5.87 -17.36 21.38
N ALA A 177 -5.92 -17.06 20.10
CA ALA A 177 -6.76 -16.00 19.56
C ALA A 177 -7.27 -16.38 18.17
N ARG A 178 -8.47 -15.90 17.82
CA ARG A 178 -8.96 -15.98 16.43
C ARG A 178 -8.35 -14.86 15.60
N LEU A 179 -8.01 -15.20 14.37
CA LEU A 179 -7.44 -14.32 13.37
C LEU A 179 -8.27 -14.37 12.08
N SER A 180 -8.32 -13.26 11.35
CA SER A 180 -8.83 -13.21 9.97
C SER A 180 -7.97 -12.28 9.11
N PRO A 181 -7.72 -12.58 7.83
CA PRO A 181 -6.96 -11.69 6.95
C PRO A 181 -7.76 -10.46 6.49
N LEU A 182 -9.10 -10.55 6.35
CA LEU A 182 -9.90 -9.45 5.80
C LEU A 182 -10.98 -8.97 6.78
N SER A 183 -11.94 -9.82 7.13
CA SER A 183 -13.05 -9.45 8.01
C SER A 183 -13.41 -10.60 8.95
N LEU A 184 -13.76 -10.26 10.18
CA LEU A 184 -14.26 -11.18 11.20
C LEU A 184 -15.42 -10.50 11.93
N THR A 185 -16.62 -11.05 11.85
CA THR A 185 -17.81 -10.49 12.49
C THR A 185 -18.37 -11.49 13.48
N TYR A 186 -18.47 -11.12 14.76
CA TYR A 186 -19.19 -11.89 15.77
C TYR A 186 -20.60 -11.35 15.97
N TYR A 187 -21.53 -12.28 16.15
CA TYR A 187 -22.93 -12.01 16.43
C TYR A 187 -23.31 -12.58 17.79
N GLY A 188 -23.87 -11.74 18.66
CA GLY A 188 -24.70 -12.20 19.77
C GLY A 188 -26.14 -12.33 19.30
N LEU A 189 -26.66 -13.54 19.20
CA LEU A 189 -28.00 -13.80 18.69
C LEU A 189 -29.00 -13.88 19.84
N CYS A 190 -30.25 -13.50 19.55
CA CYS A 190 -31.35 -13.58 20.49
C CYS A 190 -31.07 -12.89 21.83
N MET A 191 -30.40 -11.74 21.81
CA MET A 191 -30.15 -10.95 23.02
C MET A 191 -31.39 -10.13 23.40
N HIS A 192 -31.57 -9.81 24.68
CA HIS A 192 -32.59 -8.84 25.08
C HIS A 192 -32.29 -7.47 24.46
N ASN A 193 -33.33 -6.69 24.16
CA ASN A 193 -33.13 -5.30 23.73
C ASN A 193 -32.78 -4.43 24.93
N GLY A 194 -31.73 -3.62 24.80
CA GLY A 194 -31.26 -2.77 25.89
C GLY A 194 -29.82 -2.34 25.74
N SER A 195 -29.31 -1.67 26.77
CA SER A 195 -27.92 -1.23 26.84
C SER A 195 -27.02 -2.35 27.35
N TYR A 196 -25.89 -2.55 26.68
CA TYR A 196 -24.89 -3.54 27.01
C TYR A 196 -23.51 -2.91 27.13
N THR A 197 -22.72 -3.42 28.07
CA THR A 197 -21.29 -3.18 28.14
C THR A 197 -20.56 -4.30 27.40
N VAL A 198 -19.89 -3.94 26.31
CA VAL A 198 -19.07 -4.83 25.49
C VAL A 198 -17.60 -4.62 25.86
N LYS A 199 -16.94 -5.68 26.30
CA LYS A 199 -15.50 -5.75 26.57
C LYS A 199 -14.84 -6.63 25.52
N LEU A 200 -13.90 -6.06 24.79
CA LEU A 200 -13.09 -6.76 23.80
C LEU A 200 -11.71 -7.00 24.39
N HIS A 201 -11.31 -8.27 24.44
CA HIS A 201 -10.07 -8.73 25.07
C HIS A 201 -9.04 -9.05 24.00
N PHE A 202 -7.90 -8.36 24.07
CA PHE A 202 -6.81 -8.52 23.12
C PHE A 202 -5.49 -8.81 23.82
N ALA A 203 -4.64 -9.59 23.15
CA ALA A 203 -3.21 -9.66 23.41
C ALA A 203 -2.50 -9.93 22.08
N GLU A 204 -1.44 -9.19 21.78
CA GLU A 204 -0.60 -9.49 20.61
C GLU A 204 0.30 -10.67 20.97
N ILE A 205 0.04 -11.82 20.35
CA ILE A 205 0.66 -13.11 20.69
C ILE A 205 1.43 -13.73 19.51
N ILE A 206 1.47 -13.03 18.37
CA ILE A 206 2.27 -13.41 17.20
C ILE A 206 3.56 -12.60 17.20
N PHE A 207 3.44 -11.27 17.23
CA PHE A 207 4.60 -10.38 17.29
C PHE A 207 5.16 -10.37 18.72
N THR A 208 6.47 -10.17 18.85
CA THR A 208 7.21 -10.26 20.12
C THR A 208 7.84 -8.91 20.48
N ASN A 209 8.42 -8.78 21.68
CA ASN A 209 9.23 -7.61 22.04
C ASN A 209 10.74 -7.94 22.12
N ASP A 210 11.14 -9.10 21.60
CA ASP A 210 12.53 -9.55 21.66
C ASP A 210 13.36 -8.94 20.52
N SER A 211 14.65 -9.27 20.47
CA SER A 211 15.53 -8.81 19.40
C SER A 211 15.36 -9.60 18.08
N THR A 212 14.28 -10.39 17.94
CA THR A 212 14.01 -11.14 16.71
C THR A 212 13.19 -10.31 15.73
N TYR A 213 13.13 -10.75 14.47
CA TYR A 213 12.34 -10.10 13.43
C TYR A 213 10.84 -9.98 13.77
N TYR A 214 10.30 -10.87 14.61
CA TYR A 214 8.90 -10.81 15.07
C TYR A 214 8.57 -9.48 15.77
N SER A 215 9.55 -8.77 16.33
CA SER A 215 9.35 -7.48 17.01
C SER A 215 9.08 -6.28 16.09
N LEU A 216 9.40 -6.41 14.81
CA LEU A 216 9.15 -5.39 13.79
C LEU A 216 7.72 -5.44 13.27
N GLY A 217 6.99 -6.53 13.54
CA GLY A 217 5.61 -6.69 13.13
C GLY A 217 4.69 -5.69 13.83
N LYS A 218 3.74 -5.11 13.07
CA LYS A 218 2.70 -4.22 13.59
C LYS A 218 1.35 -4.67 13.07
N ARG A 219 0.42 -4.97 13.97
CA ARG A 219 -0.96 -5.33 13.62
C ARG A 219 -1.86 -4.10 13.73
N LYS A 220 -2.64 -3.82 12.68
CA LYS A 220 -3.64 -2.74 12.70
C LYS A 220 -4.93 -3.18 12.04
N PHE A 221 -6.07 -2.88 12.67
CA PHE A 221 -7.40 -3.16 12.14
C PHE A 221 -8.44 -2.22 12.74
N ASN A 222 -9.59 -2.12 12.11
CA ASN A 222 -10.73 -1.35 12.59
C ASN A 222 -11.69 -2.25 13.36
N VAL A 223 -12.41 -1.67 14.32
CA VAL A 223 -13.48 -2.36 15.06
C VAL A 223 -14.75 -1.55 14.98
N PHE A 224 -15.84 -2.22 14.62
CA PHE A 224 -17.18 -1.69 14.53
C PHE A 224 -18.09 -2.46 15.50
N ILE A 225 -18.99 -1.75 16.18
CA ILE A 225 -20.05 -2.33 17.00
C ILE A 225 -21.36 -1.73 16.53
N GLN A 226 -22.33 -2.58 16.16
CA GLN A 226 -23.62 -2.14 15.58
C GLN A 226 -23.42 -1.15 14.43
N GLY A 227 -22.51 -1.47 13.49
CA GLY A 227 -22.15 -0.62 12.35
C GLY A 227 -21.37 0.66 12.65
N ARG A 228 -21.13 1.01 13.92
CA ARG A 228 -20.36 2.21 14.31
C ARG A 228 -18.90 1.88 14.55
N MET A 229 -17.98 2.57 13.89
CA MET A 229 -16.56 2.43 14.14
C MET A 229 -16.21 2.93 15.55
N VAL A 230 -15.74 2.02 16.41
CA VAL A 230 -15.34 2.31 17.80
C VAL A 230 -13.82 2.36 17.97
N LEU A 231 -13.07 1.69 17.09
CA LEU A 231 -11.61 1.77 17.02
C LEU A 231 -11.16 1.87 15.55
N GLU A 232 -10.32 2.85 15.26
CA GLU A 232 -9.69 3.06 13.95
C GLU A 232 -8.18 2.76 14.04
N ASP A 233 -7.64 2.04 13.06
CA ASP A 233 -6.22 1.65 12.98
C ASP A 233 -5.68 1.07 14.32
N PHE A 234 -6.49 0.25 14.98
CA PHE A 234 -6.22 -0.25 16.32
C PHE A 234 -4.99 -1.15 16.34
N ASP A 235 -3.99 -0.74 17.12
CA ASP A 235 -2.75 -1.45 17.34
C ASP A 235 -2.74 -2.03 18.77
N ILE A 236 -2.81 -3.36 18.86
CA ILE A 236 -2.90 -4.10 20.13
C ILE A 236 -1.63 -3.89 20.95
N GLU A 237 -0.47 -4.10 20.34
CA GLU A 237 0.85 -4.01 20.98
C GLU A 237 1.07 -2.60 21.54
N LYS A 238 0.83 -1.57 20.72
CA LYS A 238 0.96 -0.18 21.15
C LYS A 238 0.00 0.17 22.29
N SER A 239 -1.23 -0.33 22.23
CA SER A 239 -2.25 -0.06 23.25
C SER A 239 -2.00 -0.78 24.56
N ALA A 240 -1.38 -1.97 24.52
CA ALA A 240 -1.02 -2.77 25.69
C ALA A 240 0.35 -2.36 26.29
N GLY A 241 1.14 -1.55 25.58
CA GLY A 241 2.50 -1.17 25.97
C GLY A 241 3.51 -2.31 25.76
N GLY A 242 3.30 -3.12 24.72
CA GLY A 242 4.17 -4.22 24.29
C GLY A 242 3.40 -5.50 23.95
N ALA A 243 4.04 -6.39 23.18
CA ALA A 243 3.54 -7.73 22.88
C ALA A 243 3.45 -8.62 24.13
N GLY A 244 2.57 -9.62 24.08
CA GLY A 244 2.29 -10.53 25.19
C GLY A 244 1.58 -9.89 26.39
N LYS A 245 1.16 -8.63 26.27
CA LYS A 245 0.41 -7.88 27.28
C LYS A 245 -1.07 -7.77 26.89
N LEU A 246 -1.96 -7.85 27.88
CA LEU A 246 -3.40 -7.77 27.68
C LEU A 246 -3.83 -6.31 27.58
N VAL A 247 -4.80 -6.05 26.72
CA VAL A 247 -5.53 -4.80 26.67
C VAL A 247 -7.01 -5.09 26.50
N ILE A 248 -7.83 -4.45 27.34
CA ILE A 248 -9.29 -4.59 27.31
C ILE A 248 -9.87 -3.26 26.87
N LYS A 249 -10.66 -3.27 25.80
CA LYS A 249 -11.41 -2.09 25.35
C LYS A 249 -12.88 -2.26 25.71
N THR A 250 -13.43 -1.28 26.41
CA THR A 250 -14.81 -1.31 26.92
C THR A 250 -15.65 -0.28 26.19
N PHE A 251 -16.79 -0.71 25.68
CA PHE A 251 -17.76 0.11 24.96
C PHE A 251 -19.15 -0.11 25.49
N ILE A 252 -20.00 0.91 25.39
CA ILE A 252 -21.44 0.79 25.67
C ILE A 252 -22.16 0.82 24.34
N THR A 253 -23.05 -0.14 24.11
CA THR A 253 -23.88 -0.21 22.90
C THR A 253 -25.32 -0.56 23.24
N TYR A 254 -26.21 -0.38 22.26
CA TYR A 254 -27.63 -0.71 22.38
C TYR A 254 -27.97 -1.81 21.39
N VAL A 255 -28.63 -2.86 21.87
CA VAL A 255 -29.22 -3.90 21.04
C VAL A 255 -30.71 -3.55 20.87
N THR A 256 -31.15 -3.41 19.63
CA THR A 256 -32.56 -3.05 19.30
C THR A 256 -33.32 -4.15 18.56
N ASN A 257 -32.60 -5.04 17.86
CA ASN A 257 -33.20 -6.07 17.02
C ASN A 257 -32.82 -7.48 17.50
N HIS A 258 -32.57 -7.65 18.79
CA HIS A 258 -32.13 -8.90 19.41
C HIS A 258 -30.81 -9.47 18.88
N THR A 259 -30.08 -8.74 18.04
CA THR A 259 -28.79 -9.15 17.50
C THR A 259 -27.74 -8.08 17.81
N LEU A 260 -26.63 -8.51 18.40
CA LEU A 260 -25.44 -7.70 18.62
C LEU A 260 -24.40 -8.03 17.55
N GLU A 261 -24.00 -7.05 16.76
CA GLU A 261 -22.93 -7.20 15.77
C GLU A 261 -21.63 -6.54 16.24
N ILE A 262 -20.52 -7.28 16.17
CA ILE A 262 -19.17 -6.80 16.44
C ILE A 262 -18.29 -7.22 15.26
N GLN A 263 -17.91 -6.25 14.42
CA GLN A 263 -17.09 -6.49 13.24
C GLN A 263 -15.67 -5.99 13.46
N PHE A 264 -14.72 -6.83 13.07
CA PHE A 264 -13.31 -6.52 12.99
C PHE A 264 -12.90 -6.54 11.52
N TYR A 265 -12.31 -5.45 11.04
CA TYR A 265 -12.04 -5.27 9.62
C TYR A 265 -10.61 -4.81 9.37
N TRP A 266 -9.92 -5.47 8.44
CA TRP A 266 -8.59 -5.09 8.01
C TRP A 266 -8.64 -4.21 6.77
N ALA A 267 -8.34 -2.93 6.95
CA ALA A 267 -8.27 -1.95 5.87
C ALA A 267 -6.91 -1.95 5.11
N GLY A 268 -6.20 -3.09 5.08
CA GLY A 268 -4.91 -3.21 4.37
C GLY A 268 -3.70 -2.60 5.09
N ARG A 269 -3.75 -2.42 6.42
CA ARG A 269 -2.71 -1.72 7.19
C ARG A 269 -1.99 -2.62 8.20
N GLY A 270 -0.71 -2.32 8.43
CA GLY A 270 0.15 -3.13 9.30
C GLY A 270 1.03 -4.08 8.49
N THR A 271 1.66 -5.02 9.17
CA THR A 271 2.66 -5.92 8.61
C THR A 271 2.01 -7.18 8.08
N THR A 272 2.21 -7.48 6.81
CA THR A 272 1.70 -8.70 6.15
C THR A 272 2.73 -9.82 6.02
N GLY A 273 4.01 -9.54 6.27
CA GLY A 273 5.11 -10.42 5.85
C GLY A 273 6.31 -10.55 6.76
N ILE A 274 6.19 -10.27 8.05
CA ILE A 274 7.30 -10.41 9.00
C ILE A 274 6.91 -11.36 10.12
N PRO A 275 7.77 -12.35 10.47
CA PRO A 275 8.91 -12.85 9.70
C PRO A 275 8.49 -13.84 8.61
N LYS A 276 7.24 -14.32 8.69
CA LYS A 276 6.56 -15.06 7.64
C LYS A 276 5.33 -14.25 7.23
N ARG A 277 4.93 -14.41 5.98
CA ARG A 277 3.67 -13.86 5.51
C ARG A 277 2.50 -14.71 6.02
N GLY A 278 1.31 -14.13 5.95
CA GLY A 278 0.08 -14.75 6.46
C GLY A 278 -0.28 -14.51 7.94
N PHE A 279 0.29 -13.50 8.59
CA PHE A 279 -0.06 -13.15 9.97
C PHE A 279 -0.51 -11.69 10.15
N TYR A 280 -1.51 -11.25 9.37
CA TYR A 280 -2.07 -9.89 9.41
C TYR A 280 -3.58 -9.90 9.71
N GLY A 281 -4.22 -8.74 9.67
CA GLY A 281 -5.65 -8.60 9.94
C GLY A 281 -6.02 -8.64 11.42
N PRO A 282 -7.32 -8.74 11.76
CA PRO A 282 -7.76 -8.64 13.14
C PRO A 282 -7.41 -9.86 13.95
N LEU A 283 -7.06 -9.63 15.21
CA LEU A 283 -6.80 -10.66 16.21
C LEU A 283 -7.63 -10.36 17.44
N ILE A 284 -8.39 -11.32 17.95
CA ILE A 284 -9.24 -11.19 19.14
C ILE A 284 -9.12 -12.43 20.01
N SER A 285 -8.92 -12.24 21.32
CA SER A 285 -8.74 -13.33 22.27
C SER A 285 -10.04 -13.71 22.97
N ALA A 286 -10.86 -12.72 23.36
CA ALA A 286 -12.18 -12.99 23.93
C ALA A 286 -13.14 -11.80 23.80
N ILE A 287 -14.44 -12.09 23.87
CA ILE A 287 -15.52 -11.10 23.89
C ILE A 287 -16.34 -11.32 25.15
N SER A 288 -16.69 -10.24 25.85
CA SER A 288 -17.57 -10.26 27.01
C SER A 288 -18.63 -9.17 26.90
N VAL A 289 -19.89 -9.56 26.98
CA VAL A 289 -21.05 -8.68 26.82
C VAL A 289 -21.96 -8.87 28.02
N THR A 290 -22.15 -7.79 28.79
CA THR A 290 -22.97 -7.81 30.01
C THR A 290 -24.07 -6.74 29.93
N PRO A 291 -25.30 -7.04 30.38
CA PRO A 291 -26.40 -6.09 30.31
C PRO A 291 -26.20 -4.99 31.36
N ASN A 292 -26.57 -3.76 31.00
CA ASN A 292 -26.58 -2.60 31.92
C ASN A 292 -27.96 -2.39 32.57
N PHE A 293 -28.84 -3.39 32.48
CA PHE A 293 -30.21 -3.36 32.97
C PHE A 293 -30.52 -4.62 33.77
N GLN A 294 -31.51 -4.54 34.65
CA GLN A 294 -32.00 -5.68 35.39
C GLN A 294 -32.88 -6.55 34.49
N ILE A 295 -32.56 -7.82 34.39
CA ILE A 295 -33.33 -8.80 33.61
C ILE A 295 -34.56 -9.19 34.43
N PRO A 296 -35.77 -9.23 33.85
CA PRO A 296 -36.91 -9.82 34.53
C PRO A 296 -36.62 -11.30 34.78
N LEU A 297 -36.54 -11.71 36.05
CA LEU A 297 -36.36 -13.12 36.40
C LEU A 297 -37.51 -13.94 35.81
N ALA A 298 -37.17 -15.01 35.08
CA ALA A 298 -38.14 -16.01 34.63
C ALA A 298 -38.82 -16.61 35.87
N VAL A 299 -40.14 -16.65 35.84
CA VAL A 299 -41.03 -17.11 36.92
C VAL A 299 -40.86 -18.62 37.14
N GLU A 300 -40.50 -19.03 38.36
CA GLU A 300 -40.84 -20.36 38.89
C GLU A 300 -42.12 -20.27 39.76
N PRO A 301 -42.96 -21.33 39.83
CA PRO A 301 -44.27 -21.34 40.51
C PRO A 301 -44.18 -21.42 42.05
N PRO A 302 -45.28 -21.19 42.79
CA PRO A 302 -45.33 -20.26 43.91
C PRO A 302 -44.87 -20.86 45.24
N ARG A 303 -44.24 -20.03 46.08
CA ARG A 303 -44.29 -20.19 47.54
C ARG A 303 -44.72 -18.88 48.19
N SER A 304 -45.67 -19.06 49.09
CA SER A 304 -46.40 -18.06 49.87
C SER A 304 -45.49 -17.07 50.58
N GLY A 305 -45.86 -15.79 50.55
CA GLY A 305 -45.16 -14.75 51.30
C GLY A 305 -45.83 -13.39 51.17
N SER A 306 -46.73 -13.11 52.12
CA SER A 306 -47.37 -11.83 52.42
C SER A 306 -46.40 -10.63 52.48
N GLY A 307 -46.83 -9.44 52.02
CA GLY A 307 -46.20 -8.18 52.46
C GLY A 307 -46.43 -6.95 51.59
N THR A 308 -47.63 -6.37 51.71
CA THR A 308 -47.97 -4.92 51.74
C THR A 308 -47.11 -3.85 51.02
N ASN A 309 -47.82 -3.10 50.19
CA ASN A 309 -47.56 -1.77 49.58
C ASN A 309 -46.69 -0.79 50.39
N THR A 310 -45.89 0.03 49.69
CA THR A 310 -45.73 1.48 49.97
C THR A 310 -45.05 2.22 48.81
N SER A 311 -45.40 3.50 48.69
CA SER A 311 -45.35 4.34 47.50
C SER A 311 -43.99 4.94 47.14
N ARG A 312 -43.80 5.18 45.85
CA ARG A 312 -42.74 6.04 45.27
C ARG A 312 -42.94 7.48 45.72
N THR A 313 -41.88 8.13 46.19
CA THR A 313 -41.72 9.58 46.11
C THR A 313 -40.38 9.91 45.44
N SER A 314 -40.45 10.54 44.29
CA SER A 314 -39.33 11.04 43.51
C SER A 314 -38.96 12.45 43.93
N LYS A 315 -37.68 12.67 44.28
CA LYS A 315 -37.06 14.01 44.31
C LYS A 315 -36.00 14.05 43.20
N ALA A 316 -36.32 14.73 42.11
CA ALA A 316 -35.35 15.13 41.09
C ALA A 316 -34.72 16.46 41.53
N LEU A 317 -33.38 16.53 41.58
CA LEU A 317 -32.64 17.76 41.78
C LEU A 317 -31.71 18.00 40.57
N LEU A 318 -31.71 19.26 40.11
CA LEU A 318 -31.04 19.80 38.93
C LEU A 318 -29.52 19.56 38.90
N ILE A 319 -29.00 19.01 37.80
CA ILE A 319 -27.58 19.12 37.39
C ILE A 319 -27.52 19.31 35.85
N GLY A 320 -28.00 20.46 35.36
CA GLY A 320 -28.00 20.78 33.91
C GLY A 320 -26.86 21.70 33.46
N ALA A 321 -26.27 22.47 34.38
CA ALA A 321 -25.30 23.52 34.02
C ALA A 321 -23.85 23.03 33.75
N PRO A 322 -23.26 22.06 34.48
CA PRO A 322 -21.85 21.75 34.32
C PRO A 322 -21.55 20.91 33.07
N ILE A 323 -22.51 20.10 32.58
CA ILE A 323 -22.32 19.21 31.42
C ILE A 323 -22.22 20.00 30.12
N ILE A 324 -23.00 21.08 29.99
CA ILE A 324 -23.00 21.94 28.80
C ILE A 324 -21.69 22.76 28.72
N ALA A 325 -21.15 23.20 29.87
CA ALA A 325 -19.86 23.89 29.93
C ALA A 325 -18.68 22.98 29.53
N ILE A 326 -18.71 21.71 29.93
CA ILE A 326 -17.67 20.73 29.57
C ILE A 326 -17.74 20.38 28.09
N PHE A 327 -18.94 20.20 27.53
CA PHE A 327 -19.12 19.87 26.11
C PHE A 327 -18.68 21.03 25.20
N THR A 328 -19.00 22.28 25.58
CA THR A 328 -18.56 23.46 24.84
C THR A 328 -17.03 23.65 24.92
N ALA A 329 -16.41 23.42 26.08
CA ALA A 329 -14.95 23.45 26.21
C ALA A 329 -14.24 22.37 25.38
N LEU A 330 -14.82 21.17 25.27
CA LEU A 330 -14.29 20.08 24.43
C LEU A 330 -14.36 20.40 22.94
N VAL A 331 -15.48 20.95 22.47
CA VAL A 331 -15.64 21.36 21.06
C VAL A 331 -14.68 22.49 20.71
N VAL A 332 -14.55 23.48 21.60
CA VAL A 332 -13.56 24.56 21.45
C VAL A 332 -12.14 23.99 21.48
N GLY A 333 -11.83 23.05 22.38
CA GLY A 333 -10.53 22.39 22.45
C GLY A 333 -10.18 21.61 21.18
N ILE A 334 -11.12 20.84 20.61
CA ILE A 334 -10.93 20.11 19.36
C ILE A 334 -10.77 21.08 18.18
N TYR A 335 -11.56 22.16 18.15
CA TYR A 335 -11.41 23.22 17.14
C TYR A 335 -10.05 23.91 17.26
N TRP A 336 -9.59 24.22 18.48
CA TRP A 336 -8.28 24.77 18.75
C TRP A 336 -7.15 23.80 18.38
N ILE A 337 -7.27 22.49 18.64
CA ILE A 337 -6.26 21.50 18.26
C ILE A 337 -6.20 21.34 16.73
N LYS A 338 -7.34 21.26 16.04
CA LYS A 338 -7.39 21.23 14.56
C LYS A 338 -6.81 22.51 13.96
N ARG A 339 -7.13 23.67 14.54
CA ARG A 339 -6.57 24.96 14.12
C ARG A 339 -5.08 25.06 14.41
N ARG A 340 -4.59 24.53 15.54
CA ARG A 340 -3.17 24.50 15.90
C ARG A 340 -2.38 23.56 14.99
N ARG A 341 -2.95 22.41 14.58
CA ARG A 341 -2.33 21.47 13.64
C ARG A 341 -2.26 22.05 12.22
N LYS A 342 -3.32 22.74 11.77
CA LYS A 342 -3.30 23.53 10.52
C LYS A 342 -2.30 24.69 10.61
N ASN A 343 -2.23 25.36 11.74
CA ASN A 343 -1.26 26.44 11.96
C ASN A 343 0.17 25.91 12.02
N LEU A 344 0.43 24.72 12.57
CA LEU A 344 1.76 24.11 12.62
C LEU A 344 2.24 23.73 11.21
N VAL A 345 1.40 23.07 10.41
CA VAL A 345 1.71 22.79 9.00
C VAL A 345 1.89 24.08 8.20
N ASN A 346 1.05 25.09 8.41
CA ASN A 346 1.26 26.42 7.80
C ASN A 346 2.50 27.15 8.34
N GLN A 347 2.92 26.89 9.58
CA GLN A 347 4.09 27.51 10.20
C GLN A 347 5.37 26.83 9.74
N ASP A 348 5.36 25.51 9.53
CA ASP A 348 6.44 24.74 8.91
C ASP A 348 6.56 25.11 7.42
N LEU A 349 5.45 25.21 6.69
CA LEU A 349 5.42 25.72 5.31
C LEU A 349 5.91 27.18 5.23
N ARG A 350 5.55 28.04 6.20
CA ARG A 350 6.06 29.42 6.29
C ARG A 350 7.52 29.50 6.72
N ALA A 351 8.02 28.53 7.48
CA ALA A 351 9.42 28.43 7.86
C ALA A 351 10.29 27.96 6.68
N LEU A 352 9.74 27.10 5.81
CA LEU A 352 10.32 26.71 4.52
C LEU A 352 10.22 27.83 3.46
N ASP A 353 9.13 28.62 3.44
CA ASP A 353 8.98 29.85 2.62
C ASP A 353 10.08 30.89 2.92
N LEU A 354 10.69 30.87 4.10
CA LEU A 354 11.73 31.81 4.51
C LEU A 354 13.12 31.47 3.96
N GLN A 355 13.33 30.28 3.39
CA GLN A 355 14.62 29.84 2.81
C GLN A 355 14.60 29.65 1.28
N ILE A 356 13.42 29.63 0.65
CA ILE A 356 13.21 29.32 -0.77
C ILE A 356 12.38 30.44 -1.41
N GLY A 357 12.57 30.75 -2.70
CA GLY A 357 11.75 31.75 -3.38
C GLY A 357 10.25 31.39 -3.31
N SER A 358 9.43 32.28 -2.74
CA SER A 358 7.97 32.08 -2.68
C SER A 358 7.30 32.83 -3.83
N PHE A 359 6.48 32.13 -4.62
CA PHE A 359 5.73 32.70 -5.72
C PHE A 359 4.24 32.76 -5.38
N THR A 360 3.59 33.88 -5.72
CA THR A 360 2.13 33.98 -5.63
C THR A 360 1.46 33.26 -6.80
N LEU A 361 0.25 32.74 -6.60
CA LEU A 361 -0.53 32.10 -7.66
C LEU A 361 -0.82 33.10 -8.80
N ARG A 362 -0.94 34.39 -8.48
CA ARG A 362 -1.11 35.46 -9.47
C ARG A 362 0.11 35.60 -10.37
N GLN A 363 1.32 35.57 -9.82
CA GLN A 363 2.56 35.60 -10.60
C GLN A 363 2.67 34.38 -11.51
N ILE A 364 2.38 33.19 -10.98
CA ILE A 364 2.45 31.96 -11.78
C ILE A 364 1.41 31.96 -12.89
N LYS A 365 0.17 32.36 -12.63
CA LYS A 365 -0.86 32.49 -13.66
C LYS A 365 -0.49 33.52 -14.72
N ALA A 366 0.12 34.65 -14.34
CA ALA A 366 0.61 35.61 -15.32
C ALA A 366 1.71 35.00 -16.19
N ALA A 367 2.66 34.28 -15.57
CA ALA A 367 3.78 33.67 -16.27
C ALA A 367 3.39 32.54 -17.22
N THR A 368 2.40 31.71 -16.87
CA THR A 368 1.96 30.55 -17.66
C THR A 368 0.76 30.83 -18.57
N ARG A 369 0.31 32.10 -18.65
CA ARG A 369 -0.95 32.50 -19.31
C ARG A 369 -2.16 31.71 -18.80
N ASN A 370 -2.25 31.63 -17.48
CA ASN A 370 -3.27 30.89 -16.73
C ASN A 370 -3.27 29.39 -17.06
N PHE A 371 -2.08 28.78 -17.07
CA PHE A 371 -1.86 27.36 -17.39
C PHE A 371 -2.41 26.98 -18.77
N ASP A 372 -2.13 27.83 -19.76
CA ASP A 372 -2.52 27.60 -21.15
C ASP A 372 -2.04 26.21 -21.61
N PRO A 373 -2.93 25.34 -22.13
CA PRO A 373 -2.53 24.04 -22.68
C PRO A 373 -1.40 24.12 -23.72
N ALA A 374 -1.30 25.22 -24.48
CA ALA A 374 -0.20 25.43 -25.43
C ALA A 374 1.18 25.58 -24.75
N ASN A 375 1.21 25.93 -23.46
CA ASN A 375 2.42 26.01 -22.66
C ASN A 375 2.75 24.71 -21.92
N LYS A 376 1.94 23.66 -22.06
CA LYS A 376 2.18 22.37 -21.41
C LYS A 376 3.36 21.68 -22.09
N ILE A 377 4.42 21.40 -21.34
CA ILE A 377 5.67 20.81 -21.84
C ILE A 377 5.90 19.36 -21.39
N GLY A 378 5.09 18.87 -20.45
CA GLY A 378 5.13 17.49 -19.99
C GLY A 378 3.98 17.17 -19.03
N GLU A 379 3.66 15.89 -18.91
CA GLU A 379 2.69 15.34 -17.96
C GLU A 379 3.10 13.91 -17.59
N GLY A 380 3.04 13.57 -16.32
CA GLY A 380 3.34 12.23 -15.82
C GLY A 380 2.63 11.94 -14.50
N GLY A 381 3.01 10.86 -13.81
CA GLY A 381 2.43 10.46 -12.52
C GLY A 381 2.50 11.54 -11.44
N PHE A 382 3.41 12.49 -11.59
CA PHE A 382 3.67 13.59 -10.66
C PHE A 382 2.91 14.88 -11.02
N GLY A 383 2.13 14.90 -12.10
CA GLY A 383 1.33 16.05 -12.53
C GLY A 383 1.81 16.71 -13.83
N SER A 384 1.24 17.88 -14.14
CA SER A 384 1.48 18.61 -15.39
C SER A 384 2.59 19.65 -15.22
N VAL A 385 3.43 19.81 -16.24
CA VAL A 385 4.51 20.81 -16.28
C VAL A 385 4.23 21.83 -17.36
N TYR A 386 4.30 23.11 -17.01
CA TYR A 386 4.03 24.24 -17.90
C TYR A 386 5.25 25.13 -18.06
N LYS A 387 5.55 25.55 -19.29
CA LYS A 387 6.49 26.62 -19.56
C LYS A 387 5.86 27.96 -19.14
N GLY A 388 6.63 28.82 -18.51
CA GLY A 388 6.23 30.17 -18.17
C GLY A 388 7.35 31.17 -18.39
N SER A 389 6.99 32.45 -18.41
CA SER A 389 7.94 33.56 -18.42
C SER A 389 7.60 34.53 -17.30
N LEU A 390 8.54 34.71 -16.37
CA LEU A 390 8.41 35.68 -15.28
C LEU A 390 8.49 37.12 -15.82
N SER A 391 8.10 38.10 -15.01
CA SER A 391 8.05 39.52 -15.41
C SER A 391 9.41 40.12 -15.74
N ASP A 392 10.50 39.51 -15.24
CA ASP A 392 11.89 39.87 -15.52
C ASP A 392 12.43 39.21 -16.81
N GLY A 393 11.61 38.40 -17.50
CA GLY A 393 11.98 37.65 -18.70
C GLY A 393 12.53 36.25 -18.41
N THR A 394 12.73 35.87 -17.15
CA THR A 394 13.23 34.54 -16.79
C THR A 394 12.25 33.46 -17.24
N ILE A 395 12.71 32.51 -18.04
CA ILE A 395 11.90 31.36 -18.48
C ILE A 395 11.94 30.29 -17.38
N ILE A 396 10.76 29.77 -17.04
CA ILE A 396 10.56 28.83 -15.94
C ILE A 396 9.78 27.60 -16.40
N ALA A 397 9.98 26.49 -15.68
CA ALA A 397 9.11 25.32 -15.74
C ALA A 397 8.30 25.22 -14.44
N VAL A 398 6.98 25.20 -14.55
CA VAL A 398 6.04 25.13 -13.42
C VAL A 398 5.45 23.73 -13.36
N LYS A 399 5.90 22.92 -12.41
CA LYS A 399 5.35 21.59 -12.12
C LYS A 399 4.16 21.75 -11.18
N GLN A 400 2.96 21.47 -11.69
CA GLN A 400 1.71 21.47 -10.94
C GLN A 400 1.45 20.06 -10.42
N LEU A 401 1.60 19.88 -9.10
CA LEU A 401 1.32 18.60 -8.45
C LEU A 401 -0.19 18.44 -8.22
N SER A 402 -0.67 17.21 -8.31
CA SER A 402 -2.08 16.91 -8.05
C SER A 402 -2.40 17.09 -6.56
N SER A 403 -3.15 18.15 -6.22
CA SER A 403 -3.62 18.41 -4.85
C SER A 403 -4.66 17.39 -4.34
N LYS A 404 -5.08 16.43 -5.18
CA LYS A 404 -6.12 15.44 -4.89
C LYS A 404 -5.56 14.12 -4.34
N SER A 405 -4.25 13.88 -4.38
CA SER A 405 -3.62 12.66 -3.86
C SER A 405 -2.79 12.93 -2.60
N LYS A 406 -2.83 12.00 -1.63
CA LYS A 406 -1.95 12.05 -0.44
C LYS A 406 -0.46 11.92 -0.81
N GLN A 407 -0.20 11.24 -1.92
CA GLN A 407 1.13 11.05 -2.50
C GLN A 407 1.72 12.36 -3.02
N GLY A 408 0.98 13.14 -3.82
CA GLY A 408 1.45 14.41 -4.36
C GLY A 408 1.82 15.43 -3.28
N ASN A 409 1.10 15.45 -2.15
CA ASN A 409 1.47 16.28 -1.00
C ASN A 409 2.79 15.85 -0.35
N ARG A 410 3.07 14.54 -0.29
CA ARG A 410 4.30 14.01 0.33
C ARG A 410 5.50 14.25 -0.59
N GLU A 411 5.32 14.03 -1.89
CA GLU A 411 6.33 14.33 -2.91
C GLU A 411 6.64 15.82 -2.94
N PHE A 412 5.64 16.71 -2.86
CA PHE A 412 5.86 18.16 -2.77
C PHE A 412 6.79 18.53 -1.61
N VAL A 413 6.47 18.05 -0.40
CA VAL A 413 7.26 18.35 0.80
C VAL A 413 8.66 17.73 0.70
N ASN A 414 8.77 16.53 0.13
CA ASN A 414 10.04 15.86 -0.06
C ASN A 414 10.90 16.61 -1.09
N GLU A 415 10.34 16.99 -2.22
CA GLU A 415 11.04 17.69 -3.29
C GLU A 415 11.54 19.05 -2.81
N ILE A 416 10.71 19.84 -2.12
CA ILE A 416 11.13 21.10 -1.47
C ILE A 416 12.22 20.84 -0.42
N GLY A 417 12.02 19.87 0.46
CA GLY A 417 12.95 19.58 1.55
C GLY A 417 14.32 19.08 1.06
N MET A 418 14.37 18.32 -0.03
CA MET A 418 15.60 17.73 -0.57
C MET A 418 16.34 18.69 -1.49
N ILE A 419 15.66 19.32 -2.45
CA ILE A 419 16.34 20.07 -3.53
C ILE A 419 16.70 21.51 -3.14
N SER A 420 16.03 22.09 -2.14
CA SER A 420 16.24 23.49 -1.75
C SER A 420 17.65 23.82 -1.24
N ALA A 421 18.33 22.83 -0.69
CA ALA A 421 19.69 22.96 -0.18
C ALA A 421 20.76 22.43 -1.15
N LEU A 422 20.37 21.98 -2.35
CA LEU A 422 21.28 21.40 -3.34
C LEU A 422 21.53 22.38 -4.48
N GLN A 423 22.81 22.65 -4.75
CA GLN A 423 23.21 23.44 -5.91
C GLN A 423 24.41 22.78 -6.57
N HIS A 424 24.20 22.27 -7.78
CA HIS A 424 25.25 21.62 -8.56
C HIS A 424 24.93 21.77 -10.06
N PRO A 425 25.92 21.95 -10.96
CA PRO A 425 25.69 22.14 -12.39
C PRO A 425 24.86 21.04 -13.06
N ASN A 426 24.96 19.80 -12.56
CA ASN A 426 24.23 18.64 -13.08
C ASN A 426 22.97 18.27 -12.29
N LEU A 427 22.44 19.18 -11.46
CA LEU A 427 21.13 19.03 -10.81
C LEU A 427 20.23 20.19 -11.24
N VAL A 428 18.94 19.92 -11.49
CA VAL A 428 17.99 20.98 -11.86
C VAL A 428 17.76 21.91 -10.67
N ARG A 429 17.84 23.22 -10.92
CA ARG A 429 17.64 24.24 -9.90
C ARG A 429 16.17 24.51 -9.65
N LEU A 430 15.74 24.35 -8.40
CA LEU A 430 14.47 24.86 -7.91
C LEU A 430 14.61 26.36 -7.62
N TYR A 431 13.80 27.18 -8.29
CA TYR A 431 13.67 28.61 -7.98
C TYR A 431 12.74 28.86 -6.81
N GLY A 432 11.67 28.07 -6.70
CA GLY A 432 10.70 28.31 -5.66
C GLY A 432 9.46 27.43 -5.67
N CYS A 433 8.52 27.75 -4.80
CA CYS A 433 7.22 27.09 -4.78
C CYS A 433 6.07 28.09 -4.62
N CYS A 434 4.86 27.63 -4.93
CA CYS A 434 3.62 28.34 -4.61
C CYS A 434 2.69 27.38 -3.87
N THR A 435 2.22 27.80 -2.70
CA THR A 435 1.32 27.05 -1.81
C THR A 435 -0.02 27.77 -1.60
N GLU A 436 -0.33 28.79 -2.41
CA GLU A 436 -1.55 29.57 -2.26
C GLU A 436 -2.82 28.77 -2.63
N GLY A 437 -3.78 28.73 -1.71
CA GLY A 437 -5.04 28.01 -1.87
C GLY A 437 -4.86 26.49 -1.78
N ASN A 438 -5.39 25.75 -2.75
CA ASN A 438 -5.22 24.30 -2.88
C ASN A 438 -4.21 23.95 -4.00
N GLN A 439 -3.36 24.89 -4.42
CA GLN A 439 -2.39 24.67 -5.50
C GLN A 439 -1.00 24.42 -4.89
N LEU A 440 -0.40 23.28 -5.23
CA LEU A 440 0.98 22.94 -4.90
C LEU A 440 1.81 22.99 -6.19
N LEU A 441 2.58 24.05 -6.36
CA LEU A 441 3.36 24.30 -7.57
C LEU A 441 4.84 24.42 -7.23
N LEU A 442 5.69 23.80 -8.03
CA LEU A 442 7.15 23.93 -7.98
C LEU A 442 7.63 24.67 -9.23
N VAL A 443 8.54 25.62 -9.03
CA VAL A 443 9.07 26.49 -10.07
C VAL A 443 10.55 26.17 -10.26
N TYR A 444 10.88 25.65 -11.43
CA TYR A 444 12.23 25.24 -11.82
C TYR A 444 12.80 26.14 -12.90
N GLU A 445 14.12 26.08 -13.07
CA GLU A 445 14.74 26.49 -14.33
C GLU A 445 14.15 25.71 -15.51
N TYR A 446 13.98 26.39 -16.65
CA TYR A 446 13.49 25.74 -17.87
C TYR A 446 14.65 25.07 -18.61
N MET A 447 14.40 23.85 -19.10
CA MET A 447 15.37 23.03 -19.83
C MET A 447 14.95 22.96 -21.29
N GLU A 448 15.71 23.61 -22.18
CA GLU A 448 15.32 23.86 -23.57
C GLU A 448 15.19 22.59 -24.41
N ASN A 449 16.06 21.61 -24.16
CA ASN A 449 16.12 20.37 -24.93
C ASN A 449 15.32 19.22 -24.29
N ASN A 450 14.55 19.51 -23.22
CA ASN A 450 13.67 18.56 -22.53
C ASN A 450 14.45 17.32 -22.03
N CYS A 451 13.79 16.17 -21.83
CA CYS A 451 14.42 14.98 -21.25
C CYS A 451 15.24 14.15 -22.25
N LEU A 452 16.25 13.44 -21.73
CA LEU A 452 17.14 12.58 -22.49
C LEU A 452 16.38 11.44 -23.22
N ALA A 453 15.34 10.88 -22.61
CA ALA A 453 14.50 9.86 -23.26
C ALA A 453 13.85 10.37 -24.56
N ARG A 454 13.39 11.62 -24.57
CA ARG A 454 12.85 12.27 -25.77
C ARG A 454 13.93 12.48 -26.82
N ALA A 455 15.10 12.95 -26.40
CA ALA A 455 16.23 13.18 -27.28
C ALA A 455 16.78 11.90 -27.92
N LEU A 456 16.71 10.75 -27.24
CA LEU A 456 17.26 9.48 -27.72
C LEU A 456 16.25 8.62 -28.50
N PHE A 457 15.01 8.47 -28.02
CA PHE A 457 14.11 7.39 -28.45
C PHE A 457 12.90 7.84 -29.26
N VAL A 458 12.56 9.13 -29.22
CA VAL A 458 11.33 9.64 -29.83
C VAL A 458 11.64 10.24 -31.19
N GLU A 459 11.29 9.52 -32.26
CA GLU A 459 11.71 9.84 -33.64
C GLU A 459 11.40 11.30 -34.05
N GLU A 460 10.21 11.82 -33.70
CA GLU A 460 9.80 13.20 -34.00
C GLU A 460 10.68 14.27 -33.33
N TYR A 461 11.29 13.95 -32.19
CA TYR A 461 12.05 14.88 -31.36
C TYR A 461 13.49 14.44 -31.12
N ARG A 462 13.96 13.45 -31.89
CA ARG A 462 15.27 12.84 -31.70
C ARG A 462 16.33 13.87 -32.03
N LEU A 463 17.25 14.08 -31.09
CA LEU A 463 18.39 14.95 -31.29
C LEU A 463 19.54 14.13 -31.87
N ALA A 464 20.26 14.71 -32.82
CA ALA A 464 21.51 14.12 -33.33
C ALA A 464 22.61 14.29 -32.26
N LEU A 465 22.59 13.41 -31.25
CA LEU A 465 23.59 13.38 -30.19
C LEU A 465 24.82 12.62 -30.70
N ASP A 466 25.86 13.37 -31.09
CA ASP A 466 27.15 12.82 -31.46
C ASP A 466 27.85 12.16 -30.25
N TRP A 467 28.91 11.41 -30.54
CA TRP A 467 29.61 10.67 -29.50
C TRP A 467 30.17 11.55 -28.36
N PRO A 468 30.86 12.68 -28.64
CA PRO A 468 31.31 13.60 -27.58
C PRO A 468 30.16 14.10 -26.70
N THR A 469 29.00 14.42 -27.29
CA THR A 469 27.82 14.87 -26.52
C THR A 469 27.26 13.76 -25.64
N ARG A 470 27.15 12.52 -26.15
CA ARG A 470 26.73 11.36 -25.34
C ARG A 470 27.66 11.11 -24.15
N ARG A 471 28.97 11.19 -24.38
CA ARG A 471 29.98 11.09 -23.31
C ARG A 471 29.83 12.21 -22.29
N LYS A 472 29.65 13.46 -22.74
CA LYS A 472 29.41 14.64 -21.90
C LYS A 472 28.17 14.46 -21.02
N ILE A 473 27.05 14.00 -21.59
CA ILE A 473 25.80 13.71 -20.87
C ILE A 473 26.02 12.63 -19.80
N CYS A 474 26.61 11.50 -20.18
CA CYS A 474 26.86 10.39 -19.25
C CYS A 474 27.73 10.84 -18.06
N LEU A 475 28.81 11.59 -18.36
CA LEU A 475 29.69 12.15 -17.34
C LEU A 475 28.99 13.17 -16.45
N GLY A 476 28.12 14.02 -17.01
CA GLY A 476 27.31 14.97 -16.25
C GLY A 476 26.37 14.28 -15.25
N ILE A 477 25.69 13.21 -15.67
CA ILE A 477 24.84 12.40 -14.77
C ILE A 477 25.71 11.78 -13.66
N ALA A 478 26.87 11.22 -14.01
CA ALA A 478 27.76 10.59 -13.04
C ALA A 478 28.26 11.58 -11.99
N ARG A 479 28.64 12.80 -12.40
CA ARG A 479 29.04 13.89 -11.50
C ARG A 479 27.89 14.34 -10.59
N GLY A 480 26.68 14.48 -11.15
CA GLY A 480 25.49 14.81 -10.36
C GLY A 480 25.21 13.79 -9.26
N LEU A 481 25.34 12.49 -9.55
CA LEU A 481 25.18 11.43 -8.57
C LEU A 481 26.33 11.36 -7.56
N ALA A 482 27.58 11.54 -7.99
CA ALA A 482 28.73 11.62 -7.10
C ALA A 482 28.56 12.74 -6.06
N TYR A 483 28.07 13.91 -6.50
CA TYR A 483 27.73 15.00 -5.60
C TYR A 483 26.65 14.61 -4.58
N LEU A 484 25.55 14.00 -5.01
CA LEU A 484 24.46 13.56 -4.12
C LEU A 484 24.90 12.50 -3.10
N HIS A 485 25.77 11.57 -3.50
CA HIS A 485 26.16 10.43 -2.67
C HIS A 485 27.33 10.72 -1.74
N GLU A 486 28.27 11.59 -2.16
CA GLU A 486 29.60 11.67 -1.56
C GLU A 486 30.02 13.09 -1.15
N GLU A 487 29.65 14.13 -1.90
CA GLU A 487 30.17 15.49 -1.72
C GLU A 487 29.21 16.44 -0.99
N SER A 488 27.90 16.19 -1.12
CA SER A 488 26.88 16.99 -0.44
C SER A 488 26.94 16.81 1.07
N ALA A 489 26.62 17.87 1.81
CA ALA A 489 26.65 17.87 3.27
C ALA A 489 25.68 16.84 3.91
N ILE A 490 24.66 16.43 3.16
CA ILE A 490 23.73 15.37 3.53
C ILE A 490 23.66 14.41 2.36
N ARG A 491 23.99 13.13 2.59
CA ARG A 491 23.97 12.13 1.52
C ARG A 491 22.54 11.83 1.09
N ILE A 492 22.29 11.86 -0.20
CA ILE A 492 20.94 11.70 -0.78
C ILE A 492 20.94 10.57 -1.79
N VAL A 493 19.98 9.65 -1.67
CA VAL A 493 19.69 8.62 -2.67
C VAL A 493 18.46 9.05 -3.47
N HIS A 494 18.58 9.19 -4.78
CA HIS A 494 17.56 9.70 -5.68
C HIS A 494 16.39 8.72 -5.92
N ARG A 495 16.70 7.43 -6.12
CA ARG A 495 15.78 6.28 -6.29
C ARG A 495 14.99 6.20 -7.60
N ASP A 496 15.12 7.18 -8.48
CA ASP A 496 14.36 7.22 -9.75
C ASP A 496 15.21 7.80 -10.88
N ILE A 497 16.47 7.33 -10.97
CA ILE A 497 17.35 7.65 -12.10
C ILE A 497 16.90 6.86 -13.32
N LYS A 498 16.54 7.59 -14.38
CA LYS A 498 16.08 7.08 -15.67
C LYS A 498 16.21 8.18 -16.72
N ALA A 499 16.24 7.83 -18.01
CA ALA A 499 16.40 8.80 -19.08
C ALA A 499 15.30 9.89 -19.12
N SER A 500 14.09 9.64 -18.61
CA SER A 500 13.03 10.66 -18.52
C SER A 500 13.21 11.68 -17.40
N ASN A 501 14.03 11.37 -16.39
CA ASN A 501 14.35 12.27 -15.28
C ASN A 501 15.70 12.99 -15.47
N ILE A 502 16.39 12.77 -16.59
CA ILE A 502 17.57 13.54 -17.00
C ILE A 502 17.12 14.60 -18.00
N LEU A 503 17.23 15.88 -17.64
CA LEU A 503 16.89 17.00 -18.52
C LEU A 503 18.16 17.57 -19.17
N LEU A 504 17.99 18.13 -20.36
CA LEU A 504 19.06 18.72 -21.17
C LEU A 504 18.81 20.22 -21.32
N ASP A 505 19.79 21.05 -20.96
CA ASP A 505 19.71 22.49 -21.20
C ASP A 505 20.06 22.82 -22.64
N LYS A 506 20.03 24.11 -22.99
CA LYS A 506 20.40 24.63 -24.32
C LYS A 506 21.75 24.13 -24.87
N ASP A 507 22.71 23.84 -23.99
CA ASP A 507 24.09 23.45 -24.34
C ASP A 507 24.28 21.92 -24.26
N LEU A 508 23.16 21.18 -24.16
CA LEU A 508 23.08 19.73 -24.00
C LEU A 508 23.81 19.22 -22.75
N ASP A 509 23.93 20.07 -21.72
CA ASP A 509 24.38 19.66 -20.40
C ASP A 509 23.27 18.93 -19.66
N ALA A 510 23.62 17.78 -19.08
CA ALA A 510 22.67 16.91 -18.38
C ALA A 510 22.44 17.38 -16.94
N LYS A 511 21.16 17.48 -16.56
CA LYS A 511 20.74 17.78 -15.19
C LYS A 511 19.74 16.75 -14.66
N ILE A 512 20.03 16.22 -13.49
CA ILE A 512 19.15 15.29 -12.79
C ILE A 512 17.97 16.06 -12.20
N SER A 513 16.76 15.52 -12.40
CA SER A 513 15.49 16.12 -11.97
C SER A 513 14.62 15.10 -11.23
N ASP A 514 13.54 15.60 -10.62
CA ASP A 514 12.50 14.81 -9.95
C ASP A 514 12.94 14.10 -8.65
N PHE A 515 13.13 14.92 -7.61
CA PHE A 515 13.52 14.47 -6.27
C PHE A 515 12.33 14.02 -5.40
N GLY A 516 11.13 13.85 -5.99
CA GLY A 516 9.91 13.50 -5.26
C GLY A 516 10.05 12.21 -4.44
N LEU A 517 10.85 11.24 -4.91
CA LEU A 517 11.11 9.98 -4.22
C LEU A 517 12.38 9.96 -3.36
N ALA A 518 13.24 10.98 -3.46
CA ALA A 518 14.58 10.98 -2.86
C ALA A 518 14.58 10.77 -1.34
N LYS A 519 15.70 10.26 -0.80
CA LYS A 519 15.86 9.94 0.63
C LYS A 519 17.22 10.37 1.16
N LEU A 520 17.22 10.89 2.39
CA LEU A 520 18.44 11.12 3.15
C LEU A 520 19.03 9.79 3.63
N ASN A 521 20.34 9.65 3.51
CA ASN A 521 21.13 8.57 4.08
C ASN A 521 21.91 9.12 5.29
N GLU A 522 21.45 8.79 6.51
CA GLU A 522 22.11 9.23 7.74
C GLU A 522 23.39 8.41 7.99
N ASP A 523 24.49 9.10 8.30
CA ASP A 523 25.79 8.47 8.55
C ASP A 523 25.73 7.47 9.70
N GLY A 524 26.21 6.25 9.44
CA GLY A 524 26.26 5.14 10.42
C GLY A 524 25.31 3.98 10.14
N HIS A 525 24.37 4.13 9.20
CA HIS A 525 23.53 3.03 8.72
C HIS A 525 24.10 2.39 7.44
N THR A 526 24.04 1.06 7.34
CA THR A 526 24.51 0.33 6.14
C THR A 526 23.53 0.40 4.97
N HIS A 527 22.26 0.74 5.24
CA HIS A 527 21.18 0.88 4.27
C HIS A 527 19.99 1.64 4.90
N ILE A 528 19.15 2.22 4.05
CA ILE A 528 17.85 2.82 4.38
C ILE A 528 16.77 1.77 4.11
N SER A 529 16.08 1.31 5.15
CA SER A 529 14.89 0.46 4.98
C SER A 529 13.68 1.32 4.61
N THR A 530 13.16 1.18 3.39
CA THR A 530 12.03 2.00 2.90
C THR A 530 11.10 1.22 1.96
N LYS A 531 9.86 1.70 1.78
CA LYS A 531 8.92 1.14 0.78
C LYS A 531 9.59 1.22 -0.58
N VAL A 532 9.60 0.11 -1.32
CA VAL A 532 10.09 0.10 -2.71
C VAL A 532 9.25 1.06 -3.54
N ALA A 533 9.93 2.01 -4.16
CA ALA A 533 9.39 2.98 -5.10
C ALA A 533 10.48 3.30 -6.13
N GLY A 534 10.06 3.57 -7.37
CA GLY A 534 10.94 3.79 -8.52
C GLY A 534 10.36 3.15 -9.78
N THR A 535 11.12 3.22 -10.87
CA THR A 535 10.68 2.74 -12.19
C THR A 535 11.19 1.32 -12.47
N ILE A 536 10.29 0.41 -12.87
CA ILE A 536 10.64 -0.97 -13.26
C ILE A 536 11.66 -0.95 -14.41
N GLY A 537 12.64 -1.85 -14.35
CA GLY A 537 13.76 -1.93 -15.31
C GLY A 537 14.98 -1.10 -14.92
N TYR A 538 14.83 -0.11 -14.05
CA TYR A 538 15.95 0.71 -13.53
C TYR A 538 16.29 0.40 -12.07
N MET A 539 15.39 -0.28 -11.34
CA MET A 539 15.59 -0.61 -9.93
C MET A 539 16.65 -1.70 -9.75
N ALA A 540 17.57 -1.47 -8.81
CA ALA A 540 18.54 -2.48 -8.39
C ALA A 540 17.86 -3.71 -7.78
N PRO A 541 18.37 -4.93 -8.03
CA PRO A 541 17.73 -6.17 -7.60
C PRO A 541 17.59 -6.27 -6.08
N GLU A 542 18.61 -5.92 -5.31
CA GLU A 542 18.56 -5.96 -3.84
C GLU A 542 17.53 -4.98 -3.27
N TYR A 543 17.38 -3.82 -3.91
CA TYR A 543 16.41 -2.82 -3.50
C TYR A 543 14.99 -3.28 -3.86
N ALA A 544 14.76 -3.77 -5.08
CA ALA A 544 13.47 -4.29 -5.51
C ALA A 544 13.01 -5.51 -4.69
N MET A 545 13.95 -6.41 -4.33
CA MET A 545 13.64 -7.65 -3.61
C MET A 545 13.52 -7.47 -2.09
N ARG A 546 14.33 -6.59 -1.48
CA ARG A 546 14.46 -6.50 0.00
C ARG A 546 14.04 -5.15 0.57
N GLY A 547 13.83 -4.13 -0.26
CA GLY A 547 13.60 -2.74 0.18
C GLY A 547 14.82 -2.10 0.86
N TYR A 548 16.01 -2.70 0.70
CA TYR A 548 17.27 -2.20 1.26
C TYR A 548 17.84 -1.17 0.30
N LEU A 549 17.62 0.09 0.61
CA LEU A 549 18.08 1.19 -0.22
C LEU A 549 19.47 1.65 0.20
N THR A 550 20.38 1.78 -0.75
CA THR A 550 21.70 2.39 -0.59
C THR A 550 21.95 3.30 -1.79
N ASP A 551 23.01 4.11 -1.75
CA ASP A 551 23.53 4.84 -2.92
C ASP A 551 23.79 3.90 -4.10
N LYS A 552 24.13 2.63 -3.84
CA LYS A 552 24.35 1.61 -4.88
C LYS A 552 23.09 1.30 -5.71
N ALA A 553 21.90 1.64 -5.23
CA ALA A 553 20.68 1.52 -6.02
C ALA A 553 20.67 2.52 -7.18
N ASP A 554 21.08 3.78 -6.93
CA ASP A 554 21.22 4.79 -7.97
C ASP A 554 22.38 4.46 -8.93
N VAL A 555 23.47 3.87 -8.42
CA VAL A 555 24.59 3.39 -9.27
C VAL A 555 24.09 2.37 -10.29
N TYR A 556 23.25 1.42 -9.87
CA TYR A 556 22.65 0.45 -10.78
C TYR A 556 21.78 1.13 -11.85
N SER A 557 20.90 2.05 -11.43
CA SER A 557 20.05 2.79 -12.35
C SER A 557 20.85 3.65 -13.34
N PHE A 558 21.95 4.25 -12.90
CA PHE A 558 22.90 4.95 -13.76
C PHE A 558 23.50 4.02 -14.82
N GLY A 559 23.91 2.80 -14.43
CA GLY A 559 24.43 1.82 -15.38
C GLY A 559 23.43 1.49 -16.49
N VAL A 560 22.15 1.36 -16.16
CA VAL A 560 21.08 1.17 -17.17
C VAL A 560 20.98 2.38 -18.10
N VAL A 561 20.97 3.61 -17.57
CA VAL A 561 20.94 4.84 -18.38
C VAL A 561 22.19 4.99 -19.25
N ALA A 562 23.36 4.54 -18.78
CA ALA A 562 24.58 4.55 -19.58
C ALA A 562 24.48 3.60 -20.78
N LEU A 563 23.88 2.41 -20.62
CA LEU A 563 23.58 1.51 -21.74
C LEU A 563 22.62 2.16 -22.75
N GLU A 564 21.59 2.85 -22.26
CA GLU A 564 20.64 3.60 -23.08
C GLU A 564 21.33 4.69 -23.91
N ILE A 565 22.23 5.46 -23.30
CA ILE A 565 22.99 6.52 -23.99
C ILE A 565 23.87 5.94 -25.10
N VAL A 566 24.62 4.87 -24.82
CA VAL A 566 25.54 4.29 -25.82
C VAL A 566 24.79 3.61 -26.95
N SER A 567 23.69 2.93 -26.64
CA SER A 567 22.94 2.14 -27.62
C SER A 567 21.92 2.92 -28.42
N GLY A 568 21.47 4.08 -27.91
CA GLY A 568 20.32 4.79 -28.47
C GLY A 568 19.01 4.01 -28.35
N LYS A 569 18.96 2.93 -27.56
CA LYS A 569 17.80 2.06 -27.39
C LYS A 569 17.22 2.22 -25.99
N SER A 570 15.90 2.19 -25.90
CA SER A 570 15.18 2.25 -24.62
C SER A 570 15.26 0.90 -23.90
N ASN A 571 15.55 0.93 -22.59
CA ASN A 571 15.61 -0.28 -21.77
C ASN A 571 14.25 -1.00 -21.65
N THR A 572 13.12 -0.28 -21.68
CA THR A 572 11.78 -0.83 -21.45
C THR A 572 11.02 -1.20 -22.72
N ASN A 573 11.45 -0.70 -23.88
CA ASN A 573 10.76 -0.91 -25.17
C ASN A 573 11.57 -1.81 -26.14
N TYR A 574 12.70 -2.36 -25.71
CA TYR A 574 13.53 -3.21 -26.54
C TYR A 574 12.97 -4.64 -26.64
N ARG A 575 12.46 -5.02 -27.83
CA ARG A 575 12.06 -6.39 -28.17
C ARG A 575 12.81 -6.84 -29.44
N PRO A 576 14.00 -7.45 -29.32
CA PRO A 576 14.62 -8.12 -30.46
C PRO A 576 13.77 -9.33 -30.86
N LYS A 577 13.90 -9.76 -32.12
CA LYS A 577 13.12 -10.84 -32.73
C LYS A 577 13.36 -12.24 -32.11
N GLU A 578 14.23 -12.35 -31.10
CA GLU A 578 14.59 -13.59 -30.41
C GLU A 578 14.87 -13.29 -28.91
N ASP A 579 14.10 -13.93 -28.02
CA ASP A 579 14.32 -14.28 -26.60
C ASP A 579 14.86 -13.29 -25.54
N PHE A 580 15.05 -11.99 -25.79
CA PHE A 580 15.51 -11.04 -24.75
C PHE A 580 14.48 -9.94 -24.42
N VAL A 581 14.24 -9.69 -23.12
CA VAL A 581 13.19 -8.75 -22.63
C VAL A 581 13.74 -7.36 -22.27
N TYR A 582 15.02 -7.23 -21.87
CA TYR A 582 15.63 -5.95 -21.45
C TYR A 582 17.01 -5.68 -22.08
N LEU A 583 17.37 -4.40 -22.23
CA LEU A 583 18.64 -3.96 -22.84
C LEU A 583 19.87 -4.47 -22.07
N LEU A 584 19.78 -4.53 -20.74
CA LEU A 584 20.85 -5.05 -19.88
C LEU A 584 21.16 -6.52 -20.15
N ASP A 585 20.14 -7.36 -20.39
CA ASP A 585 20.35 -8.78 -20.68
C ASP A 585 21.11 -8.98 -21.99
N TRP A 586 20.76 -8.19 -23.01
CA TRP A 586 21.46 -8.20 -24.28
C TRP A 586 22.92 -7.72 -24.15
N ALA A 587 23.17 -6.69 -23.35
CA ALA A 587 24.53 -6.22 -23.06
C ALA A 587 25.39 -7.28 -22.37
N CYS A 588 24.82 -8.05 -21.42
CA CYS A 588 25.52 -9.17 -20.77
C CYS A 588 25.89 -10.27 -21.78
N VAL A 589 24.97 -10.64 -22.67
CA VAL A 589 25.22 -11.66 -23.71
C VAL A 589 26.35 -11.21 -24.66
N LEU A 590 26.33 -9.96 -25.12
CA LEU A 590 27.38 -9.44 -25.99
C LEU A 590 28.74 -9.34 -25.27
N HIS A 591 28.74 -9.02 -23.97
CA HIS A 591 29.95 -9.03 -23.16
C HIS A 591 30.57 -10.43 -23.06
N GLU A 592 29.75 -11.46 -22.80
CA GLU A 592 30.20 -12.86 -22.75
C GLU A 592 30.73 -13.35 -24.09
N ARG A 593 30.16 -12.87 -25.21
CA ARG A 593 30.61 -13.19 -26.57
C ARG A 593 31.84 -12.39 -27.01
N GLY A 594 32.27 -11.39 -26.24
CA GLY A 594 33.36 -10.49 -26.61
C GLY A 594 33.00 -9.49 -27.73
N THR A 595 31.71 -9.33 -28.04
CA THR A 595 31.21 -8.45 -29.13
C THR A 595 30.41 -7.25 -28.60
N LEU A 596 30.76 -6.75 -27.41
CA LEU A 596 30.05 -5.67 -26.71
C LEU A 596 29.82 -4.39 -27.54
N LEU A 597 30.71 -4.10 -28.48
CA LEU A 597 30.59 -2.95 -29.39
C LEU A 597 29.40 -3.03 -30.35
N GLU A 598 28.82 -4.20 -30.57
CA GLU A 598 27.57 -4.35 -31.33
C GLU A 598 26.38 -3.64 -30.66
N LEU A 599 26.52 -3.27 -29.38
CA LEU A 599 25.49 -2.52 -28.68
C LEU A 599 25.46 -1.04 -29.07
N VAL A 600 26.56 -0.48 -29.61
CA VAL A 600 26.67 0.93 -29.95
C VAL A 600 25.62 1.32 -30.99
N ASP A 601 25.01 2.49 -30.81
CA ASP A 601 23.98 3.03 -31.71
C ASP A 601 24.47 3.03 -33.17
N PRO A 602 23.80 2.30 -34.08
CA PRO A 602 24.17 2.25 -35.49
C PRO A 602 24.19 3.63 -36.16
N ASP A 603 23.40 4.58 -35.66
CA ASP A 603 23.32 5.94 -36.24
C ASP A 603 24.59 6.77 -35.98
N LEU A 604 25.46 6.34 -35.06
CA LEU A 604 26.79 6.92 -34.89
C LEU A 604 27.76 6.51 -36.00
N GLY A 605 27.45 5.46 -36.78
CA GLY A 605 28.31 4.95 -37.84
C GLY A 605 29.72 4.62 -37.33
N SER A 606 30.75 5.25 -37.90
CA SER A 606 32.14 5.17 -37.46
C SER A 606 32.59 6.38 -36.62
N ASN A 607 31.68 7.28 -36.26
CA ASN A 607 31.99 8.56 -35.61
C ASN A 607 32.02 8.45 -34.09
N TYR A 608 32.74 7.45 -33.56
CA TYR A 608 32.97 7.28 -32.14
C TYR A 608 34.32 6.60 -31.89
N SER A 609 34.94 6.87 -30.74
CA SER A 609 36.13 6.12 -30.33
C SER A 609 35.71 4.76 -29.78
N THR A 610 36.18 3.69 -30.40
CA THR A 610 35.92 2.31 -29.96
C THR A 610 36.38 2.09 -28.52
N GLU A 611 37.52 2.68 -28.13
CA GLU A 611 38.06 2.58 -26.78
C GLU A 611 37.16 3.27 -25.75
N GLU A 612 36.69 4.49 -26.07
CA GLU A 612 35.77 5.23 -25.19
C GLU A 612 34.41 4.54 -25.07
N ALA A 613 33.90 3.98 -26.17
CA ALA A 613 32.63 3.26 -26.17
C ALA A 613 32.71 1.98 -25.34
N LEU A 614 33.78 1.21 -25.53
CA LEU A 614 34.03 0.01 -24.74
C LEU A 614 34.21 0.35 -23.26
N LEU A 615 34.91 1.43 -22.94
CA LEU A 615 35.06 1.95 -21.57
C LEU A 615 33.70 2.26 -20.94
N MET A 616 32.85 3.05 -21.61
CA MET A 616 31.51 3.40 -21.12
C MET A 616 30.63 2.16 -20.90
N LEU A 617 30.65 1.21 -21.84
CA LEU A 617 29.88 -0.04 -21.74
C LEU A 617 30.35 -0.91 -20.58
N ASN A 618 31.66 -1.04 -20.36
CA ASN A 618 32.19 -1.77 -19.21
C ASN A 618 31.86 -1.11 -17.88
N VAL A 619 31.93 0.23 -17.80
CA VAL A 619 31.50 0.98 -16.61
C VAL A 619 30.01 0.76 -16.35
N ALA A 620 29.18 0.79 -17.39
CA ALA A 620 27.76 0.51 -17.28
C ALA A 620 27.49 -0.90 -16.71
N LEU A 621 28.14 -1.93 -17.26
CA LEU A 621 28.03 -3.31 -16.77
C LEU A 621 28.48 -3.45 -15.30
N LEU A 622 29.61 -2.82 -14.94
CA LEU A 622 30.11 -2.80 -13.57
C LEU A 622 29.12 -2.14 -12.60
N CYS A 623 28.49 -1.04 -13.03
CA CYS A 623 27.44 -0.37 -12.26
C CYS A 623 26.17 -1.23 -12.11
N THR A 624 25.83 -2.05 -13.11
CA THR A 624 24.67 -2.95 -13.07
C THR A 624 24.92 -4.32 -12.42
N ASN A 625 26.03 -4.49 -11.69
CA ASN A 625 26.33 -5.76 -11.03
C ASN A 625 25.20 -6.14 -10.04
N ALA A 626 24.81 -7.42 -10.01
CA ALA A 626 23.76 -7.89 -9.10
C ALA A 626 24.15 -7.71 -7.63
N ALA A 627 25.44 -7.82 -7.29
CA ALA A 627 25.94 -7.57 -5.95
C ALA A 627 26.23 -6.06 -5.77
N PRO A 628 25.56 -5.37 -4.83
CA PRO A 628 25.76 -3.92 -4.61
C PRO A 628 27.18 -3.60 -4.13
N THR A 629 27.86 -4.53 -3.47
CA THR A 629 29.24 -4.36 -2.99
C THR A 629 30.26 -4.29 -4.12
N LEU A 630 29.98 -4.92 -5.26
CA LEU A 630 30.86 -4.92 -6.45
C LEU A 630 30.63 -3.72 -7.37
N ARG A 631 29.55 -2.96 -7.16
CA ARG A 631 29.32 -1.72 -7.91
C ARG A 631 30.34 -0.66 -7.47
N PRO A 632 30.82 0.22 -8.36
CA PRO A 632 31.73 1.27 -7.98
C PRO A 632 30.98 2.34 -7.18
N LYS A 633 31.71 3.20 -6.49
CA LYS A 633 31.17 4.51 -6.08
C LYS A 633 31.00 5.40 -7.31
N MET A 634 30.12 6.40 -7.24
CA MET A 634 29.91 7.29 -8.38
C MET A 634 31.13 8.15 -8.65
N SER A 635 31.88 8.58 -7.64
CA SER A 635 33.20 9.22 -7.80
C SER A 635 34.20 8.36 -8.58
N ASN A 636 34.23 7.05 -8.32
CA ASN A 636 35.06 6.11 -9.07
C ASN A 636 34.56 5.95 -10.52
N ALA A 637 33.24 5.89 -10.74
CA ALA A 637 32.67 5.85 -12.08
C ALA A 637 33.02 7.10 -12.90
N VAL A 638 32.99 8.29 -12.28
CA VAL A 638 33.46 9.55 -12.88
C VAL A 638 34.94 9.45 -13.28
N SER A 639 35.81 9.02 -12.35
CA SER A 639 37.25 8.87 -12.62
C SER A 639 37.55 7.92 -13.79
N LEU A 640 36.80 6.81 -13.88
CA LEU A 640 36.92 5.86 -15.01
C LEU A 640 36.48 6.50 -16.33
N LEU A 641 35.35 7.21 -16.36
CA LEU A 641 34.82 7.86 -17.57
C LEU A 641 35.68 9.04 -18.06
N GLU A 642 36.40 9.68 -17.15
CA GLU A 642 37.39 10.73 -17.46
C GLU A 642 38.72 10.15 -17.98
N GLY A 643 38.99 8.86 -17.76
CA GLY A 643 40.25 8.21 -18.14
C GLY A 643 41.38 8.42 -17.14
N HIS A 644 41.09 8.87 -15.92
CA HIS A 644 42.07 9.10 -14.86
C HIS A 644 42.51 7.80 -14.15
N THR A 645 41.84 6.67 -14.37
CA THR A 645 42.16 5.37 -13.75
C THR A 645 42.15 4.25 -14.80
N PRO A 646 43.17 3.36 -14.84
CA PRO A 646 43.20 2.22 -15.77
C PRO A 646 42.07 1.22 -15.47
N LEU A 647 41.45 0.66 -16.51
CA LEU A 647 40.34 -0.32 -16.37
C LEU A 647 40.80 -1.72 -15.89
N GLN A 648 42.09 -2.04 -16.04
CA GLN A 648 42.67 -3.37 -15.82
C GLN A 648 42.42 -3.98 -14.42
N PRO A 649 42.46 -3.23 -13.30
CA PRO A 649 42.15 -3.78 -11.97
C PRO A 649 40.70 -4.27 -11.84
N PHE A 650 39.77 -3.70 -12.62
CA PHE A 650 38.33 -3.94 -12.53
C PHE A 650 37.82 -4.99 -13.53
N LEU A 651 38.53 -5.20 -14.65
CA LEU A 651 38.27 -6.33 -15.57
C LEU A 651 38.53 -7.68 -14.90
N SER A 652 39.53 -7.72 -14.03
CA SER A 652 39.78 -8.83 -13.12
C SER A 652 38.72 -8.97 -12.03
N GLU A 653 37.75 -8.07 -11.88
CA GLU A 653 36.57 -8.28 -11.02
C GLU A 653 35.34 -8.72 -11.84
N LEU A 654 35.19 -8.16 -13.04
CA LEU A 654 34.14 -8.52 -14.01
C LEU A 654 34.24 -9.98 -14.45
N SER A 655 35.46 -10.52 -14.65
CA SER A 655 35.65 -11.92 -15.05
C SER A 655 35.22 -12.92 -13.96
N LEU A 656 35.30 -12.57 -12.67
CA LEU A 656 34.91 -13.46 -11.57
C LEU A 656 33.43 -13.32 -11.27
N ALA A 657 32.89 -12.11 -11.44
CA ALA A 657 31.45 -11.87 -11.42
C ALA A 657 30.75 -12.63 -12.55
N ALA A 658 31.29 -12.62 -13.78
CA ALA A 658 30.78 -13.39 -14.92
C ALA A 658 30.80 -14.91 -14.67
N ASN A 659 31.87 -15.43 -14.05
CA ASN A 659 31.94 -16.83 -13.64
C ASN A 659 30.96 -17.19 -12.51
N SER A 660 30.55 -16.23 -11.67
CA SER A 660 29.47 -16.42 -10.68
C SER A 660 28.06 -16.32 -11.31
N LEU A 661 27.90 -15.56 -12.40
CA LEU A 661 26.65 -15.40 -13.15
C LEU A 661 26.19 -16.71 -13.81
N SER A 662 27.15 -17.57 -14.19
CA SER A 662 26.92 -18.90 -14.78
C SER A 662 26.11 -19.88 -13.90
N SER A 663 25.95 -19.62 -12.60
CA SER A 663 25.40 -20.61 -11.65
C SER A 663 24.15 -20.18 -10.88
N SER A 664 23.46 -19.11 -11.27
CA SER A 664 22.23 -18.71 -10.56
C SER A 664 20.97 -18.92 -11.40
N GLY A 665 20.19 -19.93 -11.02
CA GLY A 665 18.77 -20.09 -11.41
C GLY A 665 17.86 -18.94 -10.94
N LEU A 666 18.42 -17.83 -10.42
CA LEU A 666 17.69 -16.65 -9.98
C LEU A 666 17.18 -15.79 -11.14
N ARG A 667 17.83 -15.80 -12.31
CA ARG A 667 17.39 -15.00 -13.47
C ARG A 667 16.19 -15.60 -14.21
N ARG A 668 16.06 -16.93 -14.24
CA ARG A 668 14.98 -17.63 -14.97
C ARG A 668 13.62 -17.53 -14.25
N ASN A 669 13.62 -17.56 -12.92
CA ASN A 669 12.41 -17.47 -12.09
C ASN A 669 11.79 -16.08 -12.03
N PHE A 670 12.44 -15.07 -12.61
CA PHE A 670 11.96 -13.69 -12.57
C PHE A 670 10.94 -13.39 -13.69
N TRP A 671 10.86 -14.21 -14.75
CA TRP A 671 10.16 -13.80 -15.99
C TRP A 671 9.36 -14.89 -16.75
N GLU A 672 9.11 -16.07 -16.20
CA GLU A 672 8.12 -17.00 -16.78
C GLU A 672 6.67 -16.51 -16.51
N ASN A 673 6.22 -15.54 -17.32
CA ASN A 673 4.90 -15.54 -17.98
C ASN A 673 4.66 -14.21 -18.72
N PRO A 674 4.76 -14.22 -20.05
CA PRO A 674 3.86 -13.45 -20.89
C PRO A 674 3.16 -14.39 -21.87
N ASN A 675 1.88 -14.67 -21.64
CA ASN A 675 1.05 -15.25 -22.69
C ASN A 675 0.83 -14.21 -23.79
N GLU A 676 1.14 -14.60 -25.02
CA GLU A 676 0.97 -13.83 -26.24
C GLU A 676 -0.48 -13.39 -26.46
N SER A 677 -0.67 -12.10 -26.73
CA SER A 677 -1.24 -11.61 -27.99
C SER A 677 -1.52 -10.12 -27.87
N GLN A 678 -0.83 -9.32 -28.69
CA GLN A 678 -1.39 -8.22 -29.49
C GLN A 678 -0.24 -7.48 -30.16
N SER A 679 -0.18 -7.61 -31.48
CA SER A 679 0.55 -6.73 -32.37
C SER A 679 -0.03 -5.31 -32.25
N ILE A 680 0.77 -4.33 -31.84
CA ILE A 680 0.39 -2.92 -31.95
C ILE A 680 1.59 -2.14 -32.49
N THR A 681 1.45 -1.69 -33.73
CA THR A 681 2.26 -0.64 -34.35
C THR A 681 1.94 0.67 -33.64
N ALA A 682 2.91 1.33 -33.00
CA ALA A 682 2.70 2.64 -32.39
C ALA A 682 3.94 3.54 -32.55
N GLN A 683 3.72 4.72 -33.11
CA GLN A 683 4.71 5.78 -33.33
C GLN A 683 5.04 6.47 -32.01
N ALA A 684 6.33 6.68 -31.76
CA ALA A 684 6.82 7.37 -30.58
C ALA A 684 6.58 8.88 -30.71
N SER A 685 5.75 9.44 -29.84
CA SER A 685 5.68 10.89 -29.59
C SER A 685 5.57 11.13 -28.08
N CYS A 686 6.07 12.28 -27.62
CA CYS A 686 5.85 12.76 -26.25
C CYS A 686 4.39 13.22 -25.99
N ASN A 687 3.45 12.93 -26.91
CA ASN A 687 2.03 13.14 -26.74
C ASN A 687 1.33 11.80 -26.40
N ASN A 688 1.16 11.57 -25.10
CA ASN A 688 0.20 10.70 -24.39
C ASN A 688 -0.34 9.44 -25.12
N THR A 689 0.09 8.26 -24.68
CA THR A 689 -0.55 7.44 -23.61
C THR A 689 0.16 6.09 -23.57
N SER A 690 1.12 5.93 -22.66
CA SER A 690 1.60 4.62 -22.22
C SER A 690 1.93 4.70 -20.73
N ASP A 691 1.34 3.80 -19.96
CA ASP A 691 1.49 3.69 -18.51
C ASP A 691 2.97 3.56 -18.14
N SER A 692 3.56 4.66 -17.66
CA SER A 692 4.74 4.58 -16.82
C SER A 692 4.30 4.01 -15.48
N SER A 693 4.39 2.69 -15.30
CA SER A 693 4.16 2.03 -14.02
C SER A 693 5.27 2.40 -13.03
N SER A 694 5.14 3.57 -12.41
CA SER A 694 5.75 3.80 -11.11
C SER A 694 5.13 2.81 -10.13
N LEU A 695 5.91 1.83 -9.66
CA LEU A 695 5.48 0.95 -8.58
C LEU A 695 5.43 1.78 -7.30
N ASP A 696 4.27 2.38 -7.04
CA ASP A 696 3.80 2.51 -5.69
C ASP A 696 2.92 1.30 -5.41
N VAL A 697 3.37 0.41 -4.54
CA VAL A 697 2.48 -0.62 -3.99
C VAL A 697 1.51 0.09 -3.06
N ASP A 698 0.49 0.72 -3.64
CA ASP A 698 -0.77 1.06 -3.00
C ASP A 698 -1.79 0.06 -3.56
N GLY A 699 -2.33 -0.77 -2.66
CA GLY A 699 -3.13 -1.93 -3.03
C GLY A 699 -4.52 -1.53 -3.52
N SER A 700 -4.66 -1.32 -4.83
CA SER A 700 -5.96 -1.36 -5.48
C SER A 700 -5.79 -1.55 -6.98
N LEU A 701 -6.29 -2.65 -7.54
CA LEU A 701 -6.56 -2.78 -8.96
C LEU A 701 -7.91 -3.48 -9.14
N ARG A 702 -8.93 -2.64 -9.39
CA ARG A 702 -10.17 -3.02 -10.07
C ARG A 702 -9.95 -2.97 -11.58
N HIS A 703 -10.40 -4.01 -12.27
CA HIS A 703 -10.51 -4.06 -13.73
C HIS A 703 -11.82 -3.42 -14.21
N PHE A 704 -11.74 -2.60 -15.27
CA PHE A 704 -12.81 -2.45 -16.26
C PHE A 704 -12.40 -3.14 -17.55
N ALA A 705 -13.36 -3.88 -18.10
CA ALA A 705 -13.23 -4.80 -19.22
C ALA A 705 -13.54 -4.13 -20.57
N THR A 706 -12.85 -4.60 -21.60
CA THR A 706 -13.50 -5.06 -22.84
C THR A 706 -13.42 -6.58 -22.89
#